data_AF-A0A1B6BCT8-F1
#
_entry.id   AF-A0A1B6BCT8-F1
#
_cell.length_a   1.000
_cell.length_b   1.000
_cell.length_c   1.000
_cell.angle_alpha   90.00
_cell.angle_beta   90.00
_cell.angle_gamma   90.00
#
_symmetry.space_group_name_H-M   'P 1'
#
loop_
_entity.id
_entity.type
_entity.pdbx_description
1 polymer ?
#
loop_
_entity_poly.entity_id
_entity_poly.type
_entity_poly.pdbx_seq_one_letter_code
_entity_poly.pdbx_strand_id
1 'polypeptide(L)'
;MGFVKKEKNPKKTKSPKKNRKSIKLPFRKRTRLDQNNTQKTSFLNVRVKLLTSYAILFVIIVASLLFTISGIINLNNIVETNTLVHSIVKNIDNVLYHQNEYELTGDNEQLNHLATELSAAKDFILEIQSHEKNELTLTKISNIEKLINDYEIEFNKYITLKKDRQAAIEELSKSALKATSAIGKLKAELKANLLLKSEAGFTDPLEIERLYTTLSDGIEIELSINKLRILEKDYIITGNKDTLVKLTGDTKKIQTSMLSIANKLDDLGDSSTIQSVTQDLNNYTHFNNRLFTVDSTLTFQKFTLIRIVDAVKITSAEIVTDQNGLVELISTSTRTTANLALIIGVVVSLISSVFIYRSITKPLKQLTTDLIGATDNNDLTKQIFLKANDEFQVLAHAFNGFSKKIHGMITDIDQNADGLETLSIEVASQMKRLNDNIENISASVEQLSASMQETSASTEEIDATTQTIDSMISDVVTKAHDGMSFAGEIKVRSEAVKSSSTKAKSDAISLYETSKNILSVSIQKSKEVEKINLLSNSILGIAEQTNLLALNAAIEAARAGEAGKGFSVVADEIRKLAFTSQTSANEIQKVTGGVITSVNELANNANQLINFIESKVLKDYDQLLNLGDQYNKDANDLNTMFGDLVMTMESMKVSVSEVTEAISNIAITVGESARGVTEVAGNINDIVIVSDRVTTEIDTVKTNSETLKSYVNEFKI
;
A
#
# COMPACT_ATOMS: atom_id res chain seq x y z
N MET A 1 -25.84 -26.36 -36.57
CA MET A 1 -26.13 -26.95 -37.90
C MET A 1 -27.65 -26.94 -38.09
N GLY A 2 -28.16 -26.31 -39.17
CA GLY A 2 -29.60 -26.24 -39.55
C GLY A 2 -30.42 -25.14 -38.85
N PHE A 3 -30.65 -23.91 -39.34
CA PHE A 3 -31.20 -23.38 -40.61
C PHE A 3 -32.66 -23.79 -40.94
N VAL A 4 -33.52 -22.76 -41.13
CA VAL A 4 -34.52 -22.59 -42.23
C VAL A 4 -35.90 -23.26 -42.02
N LYS A 5 -37.09 -22.68 -42.32
CA LYS A 5 -37.54 -21.51 -43.11
C LYS A 5 -39.02 -21.14 -42.78
N LYS A 6 -39.35 -19.86 -43.01
CA LYS A 6 -40.54 -19.22 -43.60
C LYS A 6 -41.79 -20.07 -43.93
N GLU A 7 -43.01 -19.70 -43.49
CA GLU A 7 -43.89 -18.58 -43.91
C GLU A 7 -44.75 -18.87 -45.16
N LYS A 8 -46.09 -18.96 -45.00
CA LYS A 8 -47.15 -18.18 -45.72
C LYS A 8 -48.56 -18.83 -45.68
N ASN A 9 -49.50 -18.10 -45.05
CA ASN A 9 -50.87 -17.69 -45.46
C ASN A 9 -51.65 -18.48 -46.54
N PRO A 10 -53.01 -18.56 -46.45
CA PRO A 10 -53.84 -17.45 -46.93
C PRO A 10 -55.22 -17.17 -46.25
N LYS A 11 -55.76 -16.01 -46.63
CA LYS A 11 -57.03 -15.30 -46.33
C LYS A 11 -58.34 -16.11 -46.47
N LYS A 12 -59.38 -15.78 -45.65
CA LYS A 12 -60.61 -15.02 -46.03
C LYS A 12 -61.79 -15.10 -45.01
N THR A 13 -62.23 -13.91 -44.56
CA THR A 13 -63.62 -13.40 -44.37
C THR A 13 -64.74 -14.20 -43.69
N LYS A 14 -65.34 -13.65 -42.61
CA LYS A 14 -66.76 -13.18 -42.50
C LYS A 14 -67.10 -12.64 -41.09
N SER A 15 -67.71 -11.45 -41.04
CA SER A 15 -68.46 -10.79 -39.93
C SER A 15 -69.92 -11.35 -39.84
N PRO A 16 -70.86 -10.99 -38.91
CA PRO A 16 -71.05 -9.74 -38.12
C PRO A 16 -71.52 -9.94 -36.64
N LYS A 17 -71.54 -8.94 -35.72
CA LYS A 17 -72.63 -7.96 -35.47
C LYS A 17 -72.24 -7.00 -34.31
N LYS A 18 -72.27 -5.69 -34.55
CA LYS A 18 -73.10 -4.63 -33.92
C LYS A 18 -73.21 -4.64 -32.38
N ASN A 19 -72.66 -3.61 -31.72
CA ASN A 19 -73.49 -2.48 -31.27
C ASN A 19 -72.68 -1.18 -31.05
N ARG A 20 -73.30 -0.06 -31.42
CA ARG A 20 -72.76 1.32 -31.49
C ARG A 20 -73.04 2.09 -30.19
N LYS A 21 -72.13 3.02 -29.85
CA LYS A 21 -72.31 4.47 -29.52
C LYS A 21 -71.04 4.91 -28.78
N SER A 22 -70.38 6.05 -28.98
CA SER A 22 -70.48 7.22 -29.88
C SER A 22 -69.19 8.03 -29.64
N ILE A 23 -68.23 8.03 -30.57
CA ILE A 23 -67.79 9.18 -31.39
C ILE A 23 -67.82 10.55 -30.68
N LYS A 24 -66.63 11.09 -30.38
CA LYS A 24 -66.11 12.38 -30.93
C LYS A 24 -64.57 12.44 -30.82
N LEU A 25 -63.94 12.07 -31.93
CA LEU A 25 -62.67 12.58 -32.47
C LEU A 25 -62.91 14.03 -32.99
N PRO A 26 -61.95 14.82 -33.58
CA PRO A 26 -60.57 14.46 -33.93
C PRO A 26 -59.50 15.62 -33.99
N PHE A 27 -58.30 15.20 -34.42
CA PHE A 27 -57.32 15.93 -35.28
C PHE A 27 -56.47 17.04 -34.62
N ARG A 28 -55.16 17.17 -34.90
CA ARG A 28 -54.45 16.84 -36.14
C ARG A 28 -52.94 16.74 -35.88
N LYS A 29 -52.33 15.77 -36.58
CA LYS A 29 -50.90 15.62 -36.87
C LYS A 29 -50.23 16.95 -37.26
N ARG A 30 -48.99 17.14 -36.82
CA ARG A 30 -47.90 17.63 -37.69
C ARG A 30 -46.63 16.82 -37.48
N THR A 31 -46.33 16.04 -38.51
CA THR A 31 -44.99 15.63 -38.94
C THR A 31 -44.05 16.83 -39.01
N ARG A 32 -42.85 16.67 -38.45
CA ARG A 32 -41.62 17.29 -38.96
C ARG A 32 -40.58 16.19 -39.18
N LEU A 33 -40.55 15.69 -40.41
CA LEU A 33 -39.26 15.51 -41.06
C LEU A 33 -38.71 16.91 -41.25
N ASP A 34 -37.49 17.16 -40.77
CA ASP A 34 -36.48 17.76 -41.63
C ASP A 34 -35.11 17.66 -40.98
N GLN A 35 -34.17 17.17 -41.80
CA GLN A 35 -32.81 17.66 -41.92
C GLN A 35 -31.95 17.67 -40.66
N ASN A 36 -31.22 16.57 -40.46
CA ASN A 36 -29.84 16.66 -40.00
C ASN A 36 -29.01 15.46 -40.50
N ASN A 37 -29.14 15.16 -41.80
CA ASN A 37 -28.29 14.21 -42.49
C ASN A 37 -27.49 14.91 -43.59
N THR A 38 -26.80 15.99 -43.22
CA THR A 38 -25.81 16.70 -44.05
C THR A 38 -24.90 17.55 -43.14
N GLN A 39 -24.03 16.90 -42.39
CA GLN A 39 -22.71 17.45 -41.99
C GLN A 39 -21.88 16.35 -41.31
N LYS A 40 -21.71 15.25 -42.04
CA LYS A 40 -20.60 14.32 -41.78
C LYS A 40 -19.37 14.83 -42.53
N THR A 41 -19.02 16.10 -42.31
CA THR A 41 -17.65 16.55 -42.55
C THR A 41 -16.82 15.81 -41.52
N SER A 42 -15.93 14.93 -41.99
CA SER A 42 -14.98 14.23 -41.14
C SER A 42 -14.16 15.27 -40.40
N PHE A 43 -14.57 15.63 -39.20
CA PHE A 43 -13.83 16.55 -38.37
C PHE A 43 -12.70 15.75 -37.75
N LEU A 44 -11.51 16.01 -38.28
CA LEU A 44 -10.26 15.39 -37.87
C LEU A 44 -10.08 15.52 -36.34
N ASN A 45 -9.82 14.39 -35.68
CA ASN A 45 -9.26 14.28 -34.34
C ASN A 45 -8.11 15.30 -34.12
N VAL A 46 -7.91 15.82 -32.91
CA VAL A 46 -6.78 16.72 -32.56
C VAL A 46 -5.47 16.18 -33.10
N ARG A 47 -5.28 14.86 -33.00
CA ARG A 47 -4.13 14.16 -33.58
C ARG A 47 -4.00 14.38 -35.08
N VAL A 48 -5.09 14.28 -35.85
CA VAL A 48 -5.06 14.44 -37.30
C VAL A 48 -4.97 15.93 -37.69
N LYS A 49 -5.52 16.86 -36.89
CA LYS A 49 -5.33 18.32 -37.06
C LYS A 49 -3.86 18.74 -36.83
N LEU A 50 -3.22 18.21 -35.78
CA LEU A 50 -1.80 18.45 -35.53
C LEU A 50 -0.94 17.80 -36.61
N LEU A 51 -1.19 16.53 -36.95
CA LEU A 51 -0.45 15.84 -38.00
C LEU A 51 -0.57 16.53 -39.36
N THR A 52 -1.75 17.04 -39.73
CA THR A 52 -1.91 17.79 -40.98
C THR A 52 -1.18 19.13 -40.96
N SER A 53 -1.23 19.89 -39.85
CA SER A 53 -0.49 21.15 -39.72
C SER A 53 1.04 20.96 -39.70
N TYR A 54 1.55 19.97 -38.96
CA TYR A 54 2.97 19.65 -38.92
C TYR A 54 3.45 18.97 -40.20
N ALA A 55 2.63 18.16 -40.87
CA ALA A 55 2.99 17.58 -42.16
C ALA A 55 3.16 18.66 -43.23
N ILE A 56 2.28 19.68 -43.26
CA ILE A 56 2.43 20.80 -44.19
C ILE A 56 3.70 21.60 -43.88
N LEU A 57 3.96 21.90 -42.60
CA LEU A 57 5.17 22.62 -42.21
C LEU A 57 6.45 21.81 -42.50
N PHE A 58 6.43 20.51 -42.23
CA PHE A 58 7.53 19.59 -42.48
C PHE A 58 7.81 19.45 -43.98
N VAL A 59 6.78 19.34 -44.82
CA VAL A 59 6.94 19.32 -46.28
C VAL A 59 7.54 20.63 -46.78
N ILE A 60 7.14 21.78 -46.25
CA ILE A 60 7.71 23.09 -46.63
C ILE A 60 9.16 23.22 -46.18
N ILE A 61 9.49 22.79 -44.95
CA ILE A 61 10.86 22.82 -44.42
C ILE A 61 11.77 21.87 -45.20
N VAL A 62 11.32 20.64 -45.46
CA VAL A 62 12.08 19.66 -46.23
C VAL A 62 12.28 20.12 -47.67
N ALA A 63 11.25 20.68 -48.31
CA ALA A 63 11.37 21.25 -49.65
C ALA A 63 12.34 22.44 -49.68
N SER A 64 12.29 23.33 -48.69
CA SER A 64 13.24 24.46 -48.56
C SER A 64 14.66 23.96 -48.31
N LEU A 65 14.84 22.96 -47.44
CA LEU A 65 16.14 22.41 -47.12
C LEU A 65 16.78 21.73 -48.34
N LEU A 66 16.00 20.91 -49.06
CA LEU A 66 16.43 20.29 -50.32
C LEU A 66 16.81 21.32 -51.38
N PHE A 67 16.05 22.42 -51.49
CA PHE A 67 16.36 23.51 -52.41
C PHE A 67 17.65 24.26 -52.02
N THR A 68 17.85 24.54 -50.72
CA THR A 68 19.09 25.17 -50.24
C THR A 68 20.31 24.27 -50.39
N ILE A 69 20.19 22.97 -50.12
CA ILE A 69 21.27 21.99 -50.34
C ILE A 69 21.61 21.92 -51.82
N SER A 70 20.61 21.89 -52.71
CA SER A 70 20.83 21.93 -54.15
C SER A 70 21.53 23.21 -54.61
N GLY A 71 21.21 24.37 -54.01
CA GLY A 71 21.88 25.64 -54.28
C GLY A 71 23.35 25.66 -53.83
N ILE A 72 23.65 25.07 -52.66
CA ILE A 72 25.02 24.96 -52.12
C ILE A 72 25.87 24.02 -52.96
N ILE A 73 25.34 22.87 -53.37
CA ILE A 73 26.06 21.92 -54.24
C ILE A 73 26.41 22.59 -55.58
N ASN A 74 25.48 23.33 -56.18
CA ASN A 74 25.75 24.07 -57.42
C ASN A 74 26.80 25.18 -57.23
N LEU A 75 26.79 25.89 -56.09
CA LEU A 75 27.83 26.89 -55.78
C LEU A 75 29.21 26.25 -55.63
N ASN A 76 29.29 25.10 -54.96
CA ASN A 76 30.55 24.39 -54.74
C ASN A 76 31.20 24.00 -56.07
N ASN A 77 30.41 23.43 -57.00
CA ASN A 77 30.90 23.06 -58.32
C ASN A 77 31.46 24.27 -59.10
N ILE A 78 30.80 25.43 -59.01
CA ILE A 78 31.29 26.65 -59.68
C ILE A 78 32.62 27.14 -59.07
N VAL A 79 32.75 27.12 -57.74
CA VAL A 79 33.99 27.50 -57.05
C VAL A 79 35.14 26.56 -57.41
N GLU A 80 34.86 25.26 -57.49
CA GLU A 80 35.82 24.23 -57.89
C GLU A 80 36.32 24.46 -59.33
N THR A 81 35.41 24.67 -60.29
CA THR A 81 35.80 25.00 -61.67
C THR A 81 36.63 26.28 -61.76
N ASN A 82 36.25 27.35 -61.06
CA ASN A 82 37.03 28.60 -61.02
C ASN A 82 38.45 28.40 -60.48
N THR A 83 38.61 27.53 -59.48
CA THR A 83 39.91 27.21 -58.88
C THR A 83 40.80 26.47 -59.87
N LEU A 84 40.23 25.48 -60.57
CA LEU A 84 40.93 24.74 -61.61
C LEU A 84 41.32 25.62 -62.80
N VAL A 85 40.44 26.55 -63.22
CA VAL A 85 40.76 27.55 -64.26
C VAL A 85 41.93 28.45 -63.84
N HIS A 86 42.00 28.87 -62.57
CA HIS A 86 43.17 29.61 -62.07
C HIS A 86 44.44 28.76 -62.10
N SER A 87 44.36 27.47 -61.77
CA SER A 87 45.51 26.56 -61.86
C SER A 87 46.00 26.39 -63.30
N ILE A 88 45.09 26.34 -64.28
CA ILE A 88 45.46 26.35 -65.71
C ILE A 88 46.23 27.63 -66.05
N VAL A 89 45.72 28.81 -65.67
CA VAL A 89 46.40 30.08 -65.94
C VAL A 89 47.80 30.11 -65.31
N LYS A 90 47.94 29.62 -64.08
CA LYS A 90 49.23 29.53 -63.38
C LYS A 90 50.22 28.64 -64.12
N ASN A 91 49.79 27.46 -64.58
CA ASN A 91 50.66 26.58 -65.36
C ASN A 91 51.06 27.24 -66.68
N ILE A 92 50.15 27.98 -67.32
CA ILE A 92 50.43 28.73 -68.56
C ILE A 92 51.40 29.89 -68.31
N ASP A 93 51.37 30.54 -67.15
CA ASP A 93 52.39 31.49 -66.73
C ASP A 93 53.77 30.82 -66.58
N ASN A 94 53.81 29.62 -65.97
CA ASN A 94 55.05 28.84 -65.86
C ASN A 94 55.55 28.37 -67.23
N VAL A 95 54.66 27.98 -68.15
CA VAL A 95 55.01 27.68 -69.54
C VAL A 95 55.69 28.87 -70.21
N LEU A 96 55.14 30.08 -70.03
CA LEU A 96 55.74 31.30 -70.58
C LEU A 96 57.10 31.61 -69.93
N TYR A 97 57.25 31.36 -68.63
CA TYR A 97 58.52 31.50 -67.93
C TYR A 97 59.59 30.56 -68.52
N HIS A 98 59.30 29.25 -68.60
CA HIS A 98 60.21 28.24 -69.14
C HIS A 98 60.48 28.44 -70.64
N GLN A 99 59.48 28.93 -71.40
CA GLN A 99 59.66 29.36 -72.79
C GLN A 99 60.72 30.46 -72.87
N ASN A 100 60.55 31.56 -72.12
CA ASN A 100 61.49 32.69 -72.16
C ASN A 100 62.89 32.27 -71.69
N GLU A 101 62.98 31.40 -70.70
CA GLU A 101 64.26 30.86 -70.23
C GLU A 101 64.93 30.00 -71.33
N TYR A 102 64.19 29.10 -71.97
CA TYR A 102 64.67 28.33 -73.12
C TYR A 102 65.10 29.24 -74.28
N GLU A 103 64.39 30.34 -74.54
CA GLU A 103 64.74 31.31 -75.58
C GLU A 103 66.11 31.94 -75.31
N LEU A 104 66.40 32.31 -74.07
CA LEU A 104 67.65 32.94 -73.66
C LEU A 104 68.83 31.94 -73.62
N THR A 105 68.63 30.77 -73.02
CA THR A 105 69.72 29.83 -72.71
C THR A 105 69.90 28.72 -73.74
N GLY A 106 68.81 28.29 -74.38
CA GLY A 106 68.78 27.08 -75.20
C GLY A 106 68.86 25.77 -74.41
N ASP A 107 68.68 25.81 -73.09
CA ASP A 107 68.77 24.64 -72.22
C ASP A 107 67.59 23.68 -72.40
N ASN A 108 67.87 22.43 -72.75
CA ASN A 108 66.84 21.42 -72.98
C ASN A 108 66.10 21.00 -71.69
N GLU A 109 66.63 21.26 -70.49
CA GLU A 109 65.91 20.99 -69.24
C GLU A 109 64.62 21.82 -69.13
N GLN A 110 64.65 23.06 -69.65
CA GLN A 110 63.49 23.94 -69.70
C GLN A 110 62.37 23.38 -70.59
N LEU A 111 62.69 22.58 -71.60
CA LEU A 111 61.69 21.90 -72.43
C LEU A 111 60.92 20.83 -71.64
N ASN A 112 61.58 20.14 -70.71
CA ASN A 112 60.93 19.14 -69.85
C ASN A 112 60.01 19.81 -68.82
N HIS A 113 60.42 20.94 -68.24
CA HIS A 113 59.58 21.72 -67.35
C HIS A 113 58.35 22.27 -68.07
N LEU A 114 58.54 22.85 -69.26
CA LEU A 114 57.44 23.33 -70.09
C LEU A 114 56.44 22.22 -70.47
N ALA A 115 56.93 21.04 -70.87
CA ALA A 115 56.07 19.90 -71.16
C ALA A 115 55.28 19.42 -69.93
N THR A 116 55.90 19.47 -68.74
CA THR A 116 55.26 19.11 -67.47
C THR A 116 54.12 20.06 -67.13
N GLU A 117 54.36 21.37 -67.27
CA GLU A 117 53.36 22.40 -66.99
C GLU A 117 52.18 22.34 -67.98
N LEU A 118 52.44 22.06 -69.26
CA LEU A 118 51.39 21.83 -70.25
C LEU A 118 50.56 20.57 -69.95
N SER A 119 51.20 19.48 -69.52
CA SER A 119 50.50 18.26 -69.09
C SER A 119 49.61 18.54 -67.88
N ALA A 120 50.12 19.24 -66.86
CA ALA A 120 49.35 19.60 -65.69
C ALA A 120 48.16 20.51 -66.04
N ALA A 121 48.34 21.44 -66.99
CA ALA A 121 47.23 22.26 -67.49
C ALA A 121 46.15 21.41 -68.18
N LYS A 122 46.52 20.40 -68.96
CA LYS A 122 45.58 19.45 -69.59
C LYS A 122 44.86 18.56 -68.58
N ASP A 123 45.53 18.14 -67.52
CA ASP A 123 44.91 17.36 -66.44
C ASP A 123 43.79 18.16 -65.75
N PHE A 124 44.03 19.45 -65.47
CA PHE A 124 42.99 20.33 -64.92
C PHE A 124 41.82 20.55 -65.90
N ILE A 125 42.07 20.57 -67.20
CA ILE A 125 41.01 20.65 -68.22
C ILE A 125 40.12 19.40 -68.18
N LEU A 126 40.72 18.21 -68.13
CA LEU A 126 39.98 16.94 -68.04
C LEU A 126 39.16 16.87 -66.76
N GLU A 127 39.73 17.36 -65.65
CA GLU A 127 39.02 17.44 -64.38
C GLU A 127 37.78 18.33 -64.49
N ILE A 128 37.91 19.54 -65.07
CA ILE A 128 36.77 20.43 -65.34
C ILE A 128 35.72 19.76 -66.23
N GLN A 129 36.13 19.13 -67.33
CA GLN A 129 35.23 18.44 -68.26
C GLN A 129 34.43 17.29 -67.62
N SER A 130 34.94 16.69 -66.54
CA SER A 130 34.28 15.58 -65.85
C SER A 130 33.11 15.99 -64.96
N HIS A 131 33.10 17.23 -64.44
CA HIS A 131 32.09 17.69 -63.47
C HIS A 131 31.30 18.93 -63.91
N GLU A 132 31.83 19.75 -64.81
CA GLU A 132 31.13 20.93 -65.32
C GLU A 132 29.98 20.50 -66.25
N LYS A 133 28.81 21.11 -66.05
CA LYS A 133 27.59 20.84 -66.82
C LYS A 133 27.19 22.00 -67.71
N ASN A 134 27.78 23.17 -67.50
CA ASN A 134 27.49 24.36 -68.30
C ASN A 134 28.13 24.19 -69.69
N GLU A 135 27.28 24.06 -70.70
CA GLU A 135 27.68 23.86 -72.10
C GLU A 135 28.55 25.01 -72.64
N LEU A 136 28.31 26.25 -72.20
CA LEU A 136 29.13 27.41 -72.56
C LEU A 136 30.52 27.32 -71.93
N THR A 137 30.60 26.98 -70.64
CA THR A 137 31.89 26.78 -69.94
C THR A 137 32.68 25.63 -70.56
N LEU A 138 32.05 24.49 -70.81
CA LEU A 138 32.68 23.34 -71.47
C LEU A 138 33.21 23.70 -72.87
N THR A 139 32.46 24.51 -73.62
CA THR A 139 32.92 25.00 -74.94
C THR A 139 34.17 25.87 -74.80
N LYS A 140 34.22 26.78 -73.82
CA LYS A 140 35.39 27.63 -73.56
C LYS A 140 36.59 26.84 -73.05
N ILE A 141 36.37 25.83 -72.21
CA ILE A 141 37.41 24.91 -71.72
C ILE A 141 37.98 24.07 -72.86
N SER A 142 37.14 23.54 -73.74
CA SER A 142 37.60 22.84 -74.95
C SER A 142 38.37 23.78 -75.90
N ASN A 143 38.01 25.06 -75.96
CA ASN A 143 38.80 26.05 -76.69
C ASN A 143 40.19 26.28 -76.05
N ILE A 144 40.29 26.33 -74.72
CA ILE A 144 41.58 26.39 -74.02
C ILE A 144 42.42 25.14 -74.33
N GLU A 145 41.82 23.95 -74.29
CA GLU A 145 42.50 22.69 -74.64
C GLU A 145 43.09 22.74 -76.05
N LYS A 146 42.30 23.22 -77.02
CA LYS A 146 42.74 23.43 -78.39
C LYS A 146 43.91 24.41 -78.47
N LEU A 147 43.82 25.55 -77.77
CA LEU A 147 44.89 26.56 -77.74
C LEU A 147 46.19 26.00 -77.13
N ILE A 148 46.11 25.19 -76.08
CA ILE A 148 47.29 24.52 -75.48
C ILE A 148 47.92 23.55 -76.48
N ASN A 149 47.10 22.77 -77.21
CA ASN A 149 47.61 21.88 -78.26
C ASN A 149 48.23 22.67 -79.43
N ASP A 150 47.61 23.78 -79.84
CA ASP A 150 48.16 24.67 -80.87
C ASP A 150 49.50 25.27 -80.40
N TYR A 151 49.62 25.64 -79.12
CA TYR A 151 50.88 26.10 -78.53
C TYR A 151 51.99 25.06 -78.63
N GLU A 152 51.72 23.79 -78.27
CA GLU A 152 52.71 22.70 -78.39
C GLU A 152 53.21 22.53 -79.82
N ILE A 153 52.30 22.59 -80.80
CA ILE A 153 52.65 22.47 -82.22
C ILE A 153 53.52 23.65 -82.66
N GLU A 154 53.10 24.87 -82.34
CA GLU A 154 53.82 26.09 -82.72
C GLU A 154 55.16 26.22 -81.98
N PHE A 155 55.28 25.72 -80.75
CA PHE A 155 56.53 25.76 -79.98
C PHE A 155 57.53 24.75 -80.52
N ASN A 156 57.09 23.56 -80.95
CA ASN A 156 57.94 22.60 -81.64
C ASN A 156 58.49 23.15 -82.97
N LYS A 157 57.69 23.94 -83.70
CA LYS A 157 58.18 24.67 -84.88
C LYS A 157 59.24 25.70 -84.48
N TYR A 158 59.03 26.44 -83.39
CA TYR A 158 60.00 27.39 -82.85
C TYR A 158 61.34 26.72 -82.50
N ILE A 159 61.31 25.57 -81.82
CA ILE A 159 62.51 24.79 -81.49
C ILE A 159 63.27 24.38 -82.76
N THR A 160 62.55 23.88 -83.77
CA THR A 160 63.14 23.51 -85.07
C THR A 160 63.79 24.71 -85.76
N LEU A 161 63.12 25.86 -85.79
CA LEU A 161 63.65 27.10 -86.34
C LEU A 161 64.87 27.62 -85.56
N LYS A 162 64.90 27.48 -84.23
CA LYS A 162 66.05 27.87 -83.41
C LYS A 162 67.28 27.03 -83.73
N LYS A 163 67.09 25.72 -83.95
CA LYS A 163 68.16 24.82 -84.44
C LYS A 163 68.62 25.21 -85.86
N ASP A 164 67.70 25.58 -86.74
CA ASP A 164 68.03 26.03 -88.10
C ASP A 164 68.81 27.35 -88.10
N ARG A 165 68.45 28.28 -87.21
CA ARG A 165 69.19 29.54 -87.00
C ARG A 165 70.64 29.27 -86.62
N GLN A 166 70.84 28.36 -85.66
CA GLN A 166 72.17 27.98 -85.21
C GLN A 166 73.01 27.38 -86.36
N ALA A 167 72.42 26.46 -87.14
CA ALA A 167 73.07 25.88 -88.31
C ALA A 167 73.41 26.93 -89.39
N ALA A 168 72.52 27.91 -89.62
CA ALA A 168 72.76 29.00 -90.55
C ALA A 168 73.92 29.91 -90.09
N ILE A 169 74.01 30.22 -88.79
CA ILE A 169 75.13 30.98 -88.22
C ILE A 169 76.46 30.24 -88.41
N GLU A 170 76.48 28.93 -88.16
CA GLU A 170 77.69 28.10 -88.32
C GLU A 170 78.19 28.09 -89.78
N GLU A 171 77.30 27.86 -90.75
CA GLU A 171 77.68 27.86 -92.17
C GLU A 171 78.02 29.26 -92.71
N LEU A 172 77.38 30.32 -92.17
CA LEU A 172 77.73 31.71 -92.45
C LEU A 172 79.16 32.03 -92.01
N SER A 173 79.47 31.79 -90.73
CA SER A 173 80.80 31.99 -90.15
C SER A 173 81.88 31.18 -90.88
N LYS A 174 81.56 29.93 -91.27
CA LYS A 174 82.45 29.06 -92.05
C LYS A 174 82.71 29.59 -93.45
N SER A 175 81.69 30.15 -94.13
CA SER A 175 81.84 30.76 -95.46
C SER A 175 82.71 32.02 -95.40
N ALA A 176 82.54 32.88 -94.39
CA ALA A 176 83.41 34.04 -94.20
C ALA A 176 84.87 33.65 -93.92
N LEU A 177 85.09 32.61 -93.11
CA LEU A 177 86.43 32.08 -92.86
C LEU A 177 87.10 31.56 -94.14
N LYS A 178 86.36 30.84 -94.98
CA LYS A 178 86.88 30.37 -96.27
C LYS A 178 87.20 31.53 -97.22
N ALA A 179 86.30 32.51 -97.35
CA ALA A 179 86.53 33.70 -98.16
C ALA A 179 87.77 34.49 -97.70
N THR A 180 87.95 34.66 -96.39
CA THR A 180 89.14 35.32 -95.80
C THR A 180 90.42 34.54 -96.11
N SER A 181 90.37 33.20 -95.99
CA SER A 181 91.52 32.35 -96.32
C SER A 181 91.87 32.40 -97.81
N ALA A 182 90.87 32.40 -98.68
CA ALA A 182 91.06 32.44 -100.13
C ALA A 182 91.59 33.80 -100.63
N ILE A 183 91.12 34.93 -100.08
CA ILE A 183 91.71 36.25 -100.41
C ILE A 183 93.15 36.37 -99.90
N GLY A 184 93.43 35.77 -98.73
CA GLY A 184 94.80 35.68 -98.20
C GLY A 184 95.74 34.94 -99.16
N LYS A 185 95.28 33.84 -99.77
CA LYS A 185 96.03 33.11 -100.80
C LYS A 185 96.23 33.94 -102.06
N LEU A 186 95.17 34.55 -102.60
CA LEU A 186 95.25 35.41 -103.80
C LEU A 186 96.26 36.54 -103.60
N LYS A 187 96.25 37.21 -102.43
CA LYS A 187 97.24 38.24 -102.11
C LYS A 187 98.67 37.69 -102.08
N ALA A 188 98.87 36.49 -101.53
CA ALA A 188 100.18 35.86 -101.49
C ALA A 188 100.68 35.54 -102.91
N GLU A 189 99.80 35.03 -103.77
CA GLU A 189 100.05 34.80 -105.20
C GLU A 189 100.41 36.09 -105.93
N LEU A 190 99.59 37.14 -105.78
CA LEU A 190 99.83 38.45 -106.40
C LEU A 190 101.15 39.08 -105.93
N LYS A 191 101.45 39.00 -104.63
CA LYS A 191 102.72 39.51 -104.07
C LYS A 191 103.92 38.73 -104.62
N ALA A 192 103.83 37.42 -104.73
CA ALA A 192 104.87 36.59 -105.34
C ALA A 192 105.07 36.95 -106.82
N ASN A 193 103.99 37.18 -107.56
CA ASN A 193 104.04 37.58 -108.97
C ASN A 193 104.68 38.99 -109.14
N LEU A 194 104.36 39.93 -108.26
CA LEU A 194 104.99 41.27 -108.19
C LEU A 194 106.50 41.20 -107.96
N LEU A 195 106.94 40.37 -107.01
CA LEU A 195 108.37 40.16 -106.71
C LEU A 195 109.10 39.61 -107.93
N LEU A 196 108.55 38.55 -108.54
CA LEU A 196 109.10 37.92 -109.75
C LEU A 196 109.23 38.90 -110.92
N LYS A 197 108.21 39.73 -111.17
CA LYS A 197 108.26 40.72 -112.25
C LYS A 197 109.21 41.89 -111.98
N SER A 198 109.34 42.33 -110.72
CA SER A 198 110.30 43.38 -110.36
C SER A 198 111.75 42.97 -110.59
N GLU A 199 112.06 41.68 -110.42
CA GLU A 199 113.41 41.13 -110.65
C GLU A 199 113.73 40.97 -112.15
N ALA A 200 112.72 40.85 -113.02
CA ALA A 200 112.89 40.54 -114.44
C ALA A 200 113.26 41.75 -115.35
N GLY A 201 113.32 42.98 -114.81
CA GLY A 201 113.92 44.16 -115.47
C GLY A 201 113.23 44.72 -116.73
N PHE A 202 112.24 44.02 -117.29
CA PHE A 202 111.39 44.47 -118.40
C PHE A 202 109.95 44.13 -118.06
N THR A 203 109.11 45.11 -117.79
CA THR A 203 107.65 44.96 -117.89
C THR A 203 107.02 46.33 -117.87
N ASP A 204 105.97 46.47 -118.68
CA ASP A 204 105.17 47.68 -118.84
C ASP A 204 104.90 48.33 -117.46
N PRO A 205 105.30 49.59 -117.22
CA PRO A 205 104.99 50.30 -115.97
C PRO A 205 103.51 50.20 -115.61
N LEU A 206 102.63 50.14 -116.63
CA LEU A 206 101.20 49.96 -116.48
C LEU A 206 100.84 48.60 -115.85
N GLU A 207 101.62 47.54 -116.08
CA GLU A 207 101.37 46.19 -115.56
C GLU A 207 101.82 46.02 -114.09
N ILE A 208 102.95 46.62 -113.70
CA ILE A 208 103.37 46.66 -112.29
C ILE A 208 102.40 47.52 -111.46
N GLU A 209 101.99 48.67 -112.00
CA GLU A 209 100.96 49.51 -111.37
C GLU A 209 99.64 48.74 -111.23
N ARG A 210 99.23 47.98 -112.25
CA ARG A 210 98.06 47.08 -112.17
C ARG A 210 98.20 46.00 -111.09
N LEU A 211 99.33 45.30 -111.00
CA LEU A 211 99.55 44.28 -109.95
C LEU A 211 99.58 44.89 -108.54
N TYR A 212 100.22 46.05 -108.36
CA TYR A 212 100.32 46.71 -107.06
C TYR A 212 98.95 47.23 -106.60
N THR A 213 98.22 47.87 -107.52
CA THR A 213 96.84 48.30 -107.24
C THR A 213 95.93 47.10 -106.96
N THR A 214 96.08 45.98 -107.67
CA THR A 214 95.31 44.75 -107.43
C THR A 214 95.64 44.10 -106.07
N LEU A 215 96.91 44.11 -105.65
CA LEU A 215 97.32 43.64 -104.32
C LEU A 215 96.76 44.55 -103.21
N SER A 216 96.78 45.86 -103.43
CA SER A 216 96.18 46.86 -102.53
C SER A 216 94.67 46.62 -102.40
N ASP A 217 93.97 46.46 -103.52
CA ASP A 217 92.54 46.12 -103.55
C ASP A 217 92.28 44.81 -102.78
N GLY A 218 93.14 43.80 -102.94
CA GLY A 218 93.05 42.55 -102.19
C GLY A 218 93.20 42.73 -100.67
N ILE A 219 94.12 43.60 -100.21
CA ILE A 219 94.27 43.95 -98.79
C ILE A 219 93.01 44.63 -98.26
N GLU A 220 92.46 45.60 -99.00
CA GLU A 220 91.23 46.29 -98.62
C GLU A 220 90.04 45.35 -98.55
N ILE A 221 89.95 44.38 -99.46
CA ILE A 221 88.91 43.34 -99.44
C ILE A 221 89.05 42.46 -98.20
N GLU A 222 90.24 42.00 -97.84
CA GLU A 222 90.43 41.19 -96.62
C GLU A 222 90.04 41.97 -95.35
N LEU A 223 90.43 43.24 -95.25
CA LEU A 223 90.00 44.12 -94.15
C LEU A 223 88.48 44.30 -94.13
N SER A 224 87.86 44.43 -95.31
CA SER A 224 86.41 44.55 -95.45
C SER A 224 85.70 43.27 -95.02
N ILE A 225 86.22 42.08 -95.38
CA ILE A 225 85.68 40.79 -94.93
C ILE A 225 85.80 40.66 -93.40
N ASN A 226 86.92 41.10 -92.79
CA ASN A 226 87.05 41.06 -91.33
C ASN A 226 86.10 42.02 -90.61
N LYS A 227 85.90 43.25 -91.14
CA LYS A 227 84.86 44.18 -90.63
C LYS A 227 83.46 43.57 -90.76
N LEU A 228 83.23 42.85 -91.85
CA LEU A 228 81.98 42.16 -92.11
C LEU A 228 81.72 41.07 -91.07
N ARG A 229 82.75 40.32 -90.64
CA ARG A 229 82.64 39.36 -89.53
C ARG A 229 82.37 40.00 -88.16
N ILE A 230 82.80 41.25 -87.95
CA ILE A 230 82.46 41.99 -86.73
C ILE A 230 80.97 42.35 -86.75
N LEU A 231 80.48 42.86 -87.89
CA LEU A 231 79.05 43.15 -88.08
C LEU A 231 78.19 41.87 -87.98
N GLU A 232 78.68 40.75 -88.49
CA GLU A 232 78.05 39.43 -88.33
C GLU A 232 77.83 39.09 -86.86
N LYS A 233 78.89 39.18 -86.04
CA LYS A 233 78.79 38.92 -84.59
C LYS A 233 77.87 39.91 -83.89
N ASP A 234 77.93 41.19 -84.25
CA ASP A 234 77.03 42.22 -83.73
C ASP A 234 75.56 41.88 -84.04
N TYR A 235 75.25 41.48 -85.28
CA TYR A 235 73.91 41.05 -85.66
C TYR A 235 73.47 39.78 -84.92
N ILE A 236 74.33 38.77 -84.77
CA ILE A 236 74.00 37.52 -84.08
C ILE A 236 73.60 37.78 -82.63
N ILE A 237 74.26 38.73 -81.96
CA ILE A 237 74.01 39.10 -80.56
C ILE A 237 72.81 40.05 -80.43
N THR A 238 72.73 41.07 -81.27
CA THR A 238 71.74 42.16 -81.12
C THR A 238 70.43 41.90 -81.87
N GLY A 239 70.47 41.07 -82.92
CA GLY A 239 69.35 40.89 -83.85
C GLY A 239 68.99 42.17 -84.63
N ASN A 240 69.85 43.18 -84.66
CA ASN A 240 69.54 44.47 -85.26
C ASN A 240 69.47 44.38 -86.79
N LYS A 241 68.27 44.52 -87.35
CA LYS A 241 68.03 44.48 -88.82
C LYS A 241 68.88 45.49 -89.60
N ASP A 242 69.21 46.64 -89.02
CA ASP A 242 70.06 47.63 -89.68
C ASP A 242 71.50 47.12 -89.86
N THR A 243 72.00 46.34 -88.90
CA THR A 243 73.30 45.67 -88.99
C THR A 243 73.29 44.64 -90.13
N LEU A 244 72.18 43.94 -90.34
CA LEU A 244 72.03 43.00 -91.44
C LEU A 244 71.99 43.67 -92.82
N VAL A 245 71.27 44.80 -92.95
CA VAL A 245 71.25 45.59 -94.20
C VAL A 245 72.68 46.06 -94.53
N LYS A 246 73.44 46.48 -93.52
CA LYS A 246 74.86 46.81 -93.68
C LYS A 246 75.69 45.60 -94.09
N LEU A 247 75.51 44.43 -93.46
CA LEU A 247 76.15 43.16 -93.84
C LEU A 247 75.97 42.86 -95.32
N THR A 248 74.72 42.80 -95.81
CA THR A 248 74.42 42.51 -97.22
C THR A 248 75.00 43.57 -98.15
N GLY A 249 74.91 44.85 -97.77
CA GLY A 249 75.48 45.96 -98.53
C GLY A 249 77.00 45.86 -98.65
N ASP A 250 77.69 45.57 -97.55
CA ASP A 250 79.15 45.46 -97.50
C ASP A 250 79.63 44.16 -98.19
N THR A 251 78.89 43.03 -98.11
CA THR A 251 79.20 41.83 -98.92
C THR A 251 79.14 42.16 -100.41
N LYS A 252 78.10 42.90 -100.84
CA LYS A 252 77.94 43.27 -102.26
C LYS A 252 79.02 44.24 -102.73
N LYS A 253 79.45 45.19 -101.89
CA LYS A 253 80.61 46.05 -102.18
C LYS A 253 81.87 45.19 -102.36
N ILE A 254 82.12 44.25 -101.45
CA ILE A 254 83.27 43.34 -101.55
C ILE A 254 83.19 42.51 -102.84
N GLN A 255 82.04 41.96 -103.20
CA GLN A 255 81.84 41.25 -104.47
C GLN A 255 82.12 42.14 -105.69
N THR A 256 81.70 43.41 -105.65
CA THR A 256 81.96 44.38 -106.74
C THR A 256 83.45 44.70 -106.84
N SER A 257 84.13 44.89 -105.70
CA SER A 257 85.59 45.05 -105.67
C SER A 257 86.31 43.79 -106.16
N MET A 258 85.80 42.60 -105.84
CA MET A 258 86.32 41.34 -106.37
C MET A 258 86.15 41.22 -107.88
N LEU A 259 85.02 41.66 -108.44
CA LEU A 259 84.81 41.75 -109.90
C LEU A 259 85.79 42.73 -110.56
N SER A 260 86.07 43.87 -109.91
CA SER A 260 87.10 44.80 -110.38
C SER A 260 88.48 44.15 -110.39
N ILE A 261 88.85 43.41 -109.34
CA ILE A 261 90.08 42.61 -109.31
C ILE A 261 90.09 41.56 -110.43
N ALA A 262 88.97 40.87 -110.65
CA ALA A 262 88.82 39.88 -111.73
C ALA A 262 89.10 40.49 -113.10
N ASN A 263 88.47 41.64 -113.40
CA ASN A 263 88.68 42.34 -114.67
C ASN A 263 90.12 42.84 -114.84
N LYS A 264 90.80 43.26 -113.76
CA LYS A 264 92.23 43.62 -113.81
C LYS A 264 93.14 42.41 -114.08
N LEU A 265 92.66 41.21 -113.76
CA LEU A 265 93.42 39.96 -113.86
C LEU A 265 93.05 39.07 -115.04
N ASP A 266 92.06 39.45 -115.87
CA ASP A 266 91.56 38.64 -116.99
C ASP A 266 92.64 38.37 -118.06
N ASP A 267 93.65 39.26 -118.17
CA ASP A 267 94.84 39.07 -119.02
C ASP A 267 95.97 38.25 -118.36
N LEU A 268 95.90 37.97 -117.06
CA LEU A 268 96.99 37.41 -116.23
C LEU A 268 96.79 35.94 -115.83
N GLY A 269 95.71 35.30 -116.26
CA GLY A 269 95.60 33.83 -116.32
C GLY A 269 95.29 33.07 -115.02
N ASP A 270 94.94 33.72 -113.90
CA ASP A 270 94.59 33.02 -112.65
C ASP A 270 93.18 33.37 -112.11
N SER A 271 92.16 32.90 -112.84
CA SER A 271 90.75 33.12 -112.50
C SER A 271 90.23 32.17 -111.41
N SER A 272 90.97 31.11 -111.07
CA SER A 272 90.48 30.01 -110.22
C SER A 272 90.31 30.42 -108.74
N THR A 273 91.30 31.15 -108.18
CA THR A 273 91.28 31.62 -106.79
C THR A 273 90.22 32.71 -106.61
N ILE A 274 90.04 33.57 -107.61
CA ILE A 274 89.01 34.62 -107.63
C ILE A 274 87.61 34.01 -107.66
N GLN A 275 87.41 32.97 -108.48
CA GLN A 275 86.15 32.24 -108.55
C GLN A 275 85.82 31.58 -107.21
N SER A 276 86.82 31.04 -106.51
CA SER A 276 86.67 30.46 -105.17
C SER A 276 86.25 31.51 -104.12
N VAL A 277 86.94 32.66 -104.05
CA VAL A 277 86.56 33.77 -103.15
C VAL A 277 85.15 34.27 -103.46
N THR A 278 84.82 34.41 -104.74
CA THR A 278 83.49 34.85 -105.19
C THR A 278 82.42 33.84 -104.80
N GLN A 279 82.70 32.54 -104.96
CA GLN A 279 81.79 31.47 -104.56
C GLN A 279 81.57 31.45 -103.04
N ASP A 280 82.62 31.62 -102.23
CA ASP A 280 82.48 31.66 -100.78
C ASP A 280 81.73 32.92 -100.29
N LEU A 281 81.91 34.06 -100.96
CA LEU A 281 81.11 35.27 -100.69
C LEU A 281 79.64 35.12 -101.15
N ASN A 282 79.39 34.38 -102.24
CA ASN A 282 78.04 34.03 -102.67
C ASN A 282 77.36 33.09 -101.66
N ASN A 283 78.09 32.06 -101.20
CA ASN A 283 77.63 31.17 -100.13
C ASN A 283 77.37 31.96 -98.84
N TYR A 284 78.27 32.87 -98.48
CA TYR A 284 78.07 33.79 -97.36
C TYR A 284 76.78 34.61 -97.50
N THR A 285 76.56 35.21 -98.68
CA THR A 285 75.32 35.96 -98.97
C THR A 285 74.08 35.09 -98.85
N HIS A 286 74.13 33.87 -99.38
CA HIS A 286 73.03 32.91 -99.30
C HIS A 286 72.71 32.54 -97.85
N PHE A 287 73.71 32.19 -97.05
CA PHE A 287 73.51 31.88 -95.63
C PHE A 287 73.09 33.10 -94.81
N ASN A 288 73.52 34.31 -95.18
CA ASN A 288 73.08 35.54 -94.52
C ASN A 288 71.60 35.81 -94.78
N ASN A 289 71.15 35.62 -96.03
CA ASN A 289 69.73 35.71 -96.39
C ASN A 289 68.90 34.60 -95.72
N ARG A 290 69.45 33.39 -95.58
CA ARG A 290 68.81 32.31 -94.82
C ARG A 290 68.68 32.68 -93.36
N LEU A 291 69.75 33.18 -92.73
CA LEU A 291 69.73 33.64 -91.33
C LEU A 291 68.66 34.71 -91.12
N PHE A 292 68.54 35.68 -92.03
CA PHE A 292 67.46 36.69 -91.99
C PHE A 292 66.06 36.08 -92.10
N THR A 293 65.88 35.14 -93.03
CA THR A 293 64.59 34.46 -93.23
C THR A 293 64.22 33.69 -91.97
N VAL A 294 65.17 32.99 -91.36
CA VAL A 294 64.96 32.25 -90.12
C VAL A 294 64.68 33.19 -88.95
N ASP A 295 65.42 34.29 -88.78
CA ASP A 295 65.22 35.27 -87.69
C ASP A 295 63.86 35.98 -87.80
N SER A 296 63.47 36.37 -89.00
CA SER A 296 62.14 36.97 -89.24
C SER A 296 61.02 35.97 -88.95
N THR A 297 61.20 34.70 -89.32
CA THR A 297 60.25 33.63 -89.02
C THR A 297 60.21 33.31 -87.53
N LEU A 298 61.35 33.29 -86.84
CA LEU A 298 61.43 33.11 -85.38
C LEU A 298 60.71 34.23 -84.63
N THR A 299 60.87 35.48 -85.08
CA THR A 299 60.18 36.64 -84.50
C THR A 299 58.67 36.51 -84.66
N PHE A 300 58.20 36.12 -85.86
CA PHE A 300 56.79 35.86 -86.13
C PHE A 300 56.26 34.71 -85.26
N GLN A 301 57.02 33.62 -85.18
CA GLN A 301 56.67 32.43 -84.40
C GLN A 301 56.55 32.74 -82.91
N LYS A 302 57.47 33.54 -82.37
CA LYS A 302 57.41 34.03 -80.98
C LYS A 302 56.14 34.85 -80.74
N PHE A 303 55.78 35.73 -81.67
CA PHE A 303 54.54 36.50 -81.56
C PHE A 303 53.29 35.60 -81.58
N THR A 304 53.27 34.56 -82.41
CA THR A 304 52.19 33.55 -82.41
C THR A 304 52.07 32.84 -81.07
N LEU A 305 53.18 32.43 -80.45
CA LEU A 305 53.18 31.76 -79.14
C LEU A 305 52.60 32.66 -78.04
N ILE A 306 53.03 33.92 -77.99
CA ILE A 306 52.51 34.89 -77.02
C ILE A 306 51.00 35.09 -77.21
N ARG A 307 50.54 35.22 -78.47
CA ARG A 307 49.11 35.36 -78.76
C ARG A 307 48.28 34.16 -78.32
N ILE A 308 48.82 32.95 -78.42
CA ILE A 308 48.13 31.74 -77.96
C ILE A 308 48.02 31.75 -76.44
N VAL A 309 49.12 32.07 -75.73
CA VAL A 309 49.13 32.22 -74.26
C VAL A 309 48.14 33.28 -73.80
N ASP A 310 48.11 34.45 -74.45
CA ASP A 310 47.15 35.51 -74.15
C ASP A 310 45.71 35.08 -74.43
N ALA A 311 45.46 34.34 -75.51
CA ALA A 311 44.14 33.81 -75.83
C ALA A 311 43.66 32.80 -74.77
N VAL A 312 44.56 31.96 -74.24
CA VAL A 312 44.24 31.07 -73.11
C VAL A 312 43.84 31.90 -71.89
N LYS A 313 44.66 32.90 -71.51
CA LYS A 313 44.38 33.76 -70.35
C LYS A 313 43.07 34.53 -70.48
N ILE A 314 42.78 35.08 -71.66
CA ILE A 314 41.52 35.80 -71.93
C ILE A 314 40.34 34.82 -71.82
N THR A 315 40.43 33.65 -72.44
CA THR A 315 39.35 32.64 -72.36
C THR A 315 39.13 32.19 -70.92
N SER A 316 40.20 32.00 -70.14
CA SER A 316 40.13 31.69 -68.70
C SER A 316 39.47 32.83 -67.90
N ALA A 317 39.82 34.09 -68.17
CA ALA A 317 39.23 35.24 -67.49
C ALA A 317 37.73 35.41 -67.82
N GLU A 318 37.32 35.12 -69.06
CA GLU A 318 35.91 35.11 -69.44
C GLU A 318 35.14 33.99 -68.71
N ILE A 319 35.71 32.78 -68.60
CA ILE A 319 35.08 31.69 -67.83
C ILE A 319 34.85 32.12 -66.39
N VAL A 320 35.87 32.69 -65.74
CA VAL A 320 35.76 33.15 -64.35
C VAL A 320 34.72 34.27 -64.21
N THR A 321 34.65 35.19 -65.18
CA THR A 321 33.67 36.28 -65.18
C THR A 321 32.24 35.75 -65.35
N ASP A 322 32.01 34.83 -66.30
CA ASP A 322 30.70 34.19 -66.52
C ASP A 322 30.26 33.38 -65.29
N GLN A 323 31.19 32.61 -64.70
CA GLN A 323 30.94 31.83 -63.50
C GLN A 323 30.66 32.72 -62.28
N ASN A 324 31.35 33.84 -62.11
CA ASN A 324 31.06 34.81 -61.04
C ASN A 324 29.66 35.43 -61.19
N GLY A 325 29.21 35.70 -62.43
CA GLY A 325 27.84 36.12 -62.69
C GLY A 325 26.81 35.06 -62.30
N LEU A 326 27.11 33.78 -62.53
CA LEU A 326 26.27 32.66 -62.07
C LEU A 326 26.27 32.54 -60.54
N VAL A 327 27.39 32.78 -59.86
CA VAL A 327 27.44 32.82 -58.39
C VAL A 327 26.53 33.93 -57.85
N GLU A 328 26.55 35.11 -58.44
CA GLU A 328 25.68 36.23 -58.02
C GLU A 328 24.20 35.91 -58.26
N LEU A 329 23.85 35.30 -59.38
CA LEU A 329 22.47 34.94 -59.73
C LEU A 329 21.94 33.77 -58.87
N ILE A 330 22.75 32.73 -58.64
CA ILE A 330 22.39 31.57 -57.80
C ILE A 330 22.35 31.98 -56.32
N SER A 331 23.29 32.80 -55.83
CA SER A 331 23.26 33.26 -54.44
C SER A 331 22.09 34.20 -54.16
N THR A 332 21.73 35.08 -55.10
CA THR A 332 20.54 35.95 -54.99
C THR A 332 19.25 35.14 -55.09
N SER A 333 19.16 34.19 -56.02
CA SER A 333 18.01 33.27 -56.12
C SER A 333 17.86 32.42 -54.85
N THR A 334 18.95 31.80 -54.38
CA THR A 334 18.93 30.96 -53.16
C THR A 334 18.57 31.78 -51.92
N ARG A 335 19.08 33.02 -51.78
CA ARG A 335 18.71 33.93 -50.69
C ARG A 335 17.25 34.39 -50.77
N THR A 336 16.76 34.73 -51.95
CA THR A 336 15.37 35.18 -52.13
C THR A 336 14.38 34.03 -51.92
N THR A 337 14.66 32.83 -52.41
CA THR A 337 13.84 31.64 -52.13
C THR A 337 13.91 31.23 -50.66
N ALA A 338 15.07 31.32 -50.02
CA ALA A 338 15.20 31.04 -48.59
C ALA A 338 14.42 32.07 -47.74
N ASN A 339 14.49 33.35 -48.09
CA ASN A 339 13.71 34.40 -47.42
C ASN A 339 12.20 34.27 -47.69
N LEU A 340 11.79 33.91 -48.90
CA LEU A 340 10.39 33.66 -49.23
C LEU A 340 9.86 32.42 -48.50
N ALA A 341 10.65 31.34 -48.45
CA ALA A 341 10.32 30.13 -47.68
C ALA A 341 10.26 30.42 -46.18
N LEU A 342 11.12 31.31 -45.66
CA LEU A 342 11.07 31.79 -44.28
C LEU A 342 9.81 32.64 -44.04
N ILE A 343 9.46 33.55 -44.93
CA ILE A 343 8.24 34.38 -44.81
C ILE A 343 6.99 33.51 -44.92
N ILE A 344 6.91 32.60 -45.89
CA ILE A 344 5.80 31.65 -46.02
C ILE A 344 5.77 30.71 -44.80
N GLY A 345 6.92 30.25 -44.33
CA GLY A 345 7.04 29.44 -43.12
C GLY A 345 6.54 30.20 -41.89
N VAL A 346 6.88 31.48 -41.74
CA VAL A 346 6.39 32.35 -40.67
C VAL A 346 4.89 32.60 -40.82
N VAL A 347 4.37 32.85 -42.02
CA VAL A 347 2.94 33.10 -42.26
C VAL A 347 2.12 31.82 -42.04
N VAL A 348 2.56 30.68 -42.55
CA VAL A 348 1.92 29.37 -42.32
C VAL A 348 2.04 28.97 -40.85
N SER A 349 3.15 29.26 -40.19
CA SER A 349 3.32 29.08 -38.75
C SER A 349 2.40 30.00 -37.96
N LEU A 350 2.20 31.26 -38.38
CA LEU A 350 1.29 32.21 -37.72
C LEU A 350 -0.18 31.79 -37.91
N ILE A 351 -0.57 31.39 -39.13
CA ILE A 351 -1.91 30.89 -39.45
C ILE A 351 -2.16 29.56 -38.72
N SER A 352 -1.20 28.64 -38.74
CA SER A 352 -1.26 27.39 -37.99
C SER A 352 -1.28 27.66 -36.49
N SER A 353 -0.54 28.64 -35.99
CA SER A 353 -0.57 29.06 -34.58
C SER A 353 -1.93 29.62 -34.20
N VAL A 354 -2.57 30.42 -35.05
CA VAL A 354 -3.95 30.90 -34.82
C VAL A 354 -4.97 29.76 -34.91
N PHE A 355 -4.77 28.80 -35.82
CA PHE A 355 -5.65 27.64 -35.98
C PHE A 355 -5.51 26.63 -34.83
N ILE A 356 -4.28 26.31 -34.41
CA ILE A 356 -3.95 25.55 -33.20
C ILE A 356 -4.45 26.30 -31.98
N TYR A 357 -4.27 27.62 -31.91
CA TYR A 357 -4.78 28.42 -30.81
C TYR A 357 -6.31 28.35 -30.72
N ARG A 358 -7.04 28.46 -31.83
CA ARG A 358 -8.51 28.41 -31.83
C ARG A 358 -9.08 26.99 -31.69
N SER A 359 -8.40 25.97 -32.21
CA SER A 359 -8.90 24.59 -32.24
C SER A 359 -8.35 23.71 -31.12
N ILE A 360 -7.27 24.11 -30.45
CA ILE A 360 -6.63 23.34 -29.37
C ILE A 360 -6.46 24.24 -28.16
N THR A 361 -5.69 25.33 -28.26
CA THR A 361 -5.34 26.14 -27.07
C THR A 361 -6.55 26.83 -26.43
N LYS A 362 -7.55 27.28 -27.19
CA LYS A 362 -8.75 27.94 -26.65
C LYS A 362 -9.71 26.93 -26.00
N PRO A 363 -10.09 25.81 -26.65
CA PRO A 363 -10.84 24.73 -25.99
C PRO A 363 -10.08 24.14 -24.80
N LEU A 364 -8.76 23.97 -24.89
CA LEU A 364 -7.92 23.50 -23.80
C LEU A 364 -7.84 24.51 -22.66
N LYS A 365 -7.62 25.80 -22.95
CA LYS A 365 -7.62 26.86 -21.92
C LYS A 365 -8.97 26.98 -21.25
N GLN A 366 -10.07 26.89 -22.01
CA GLN A 366 -11.41 26.89 -21.44
C GLN A 366 -11.65 25.64 -20.59
N LEU A 367 -11.31 24.45 -21.08
CA LEU A 367 -11.35 23.21 -20.30
C LEU A 367 -10.48 23.30 -19.04
N THR A 368 -9.26 23.83 -19.14
CA THR A 368 -8.35 24.03 -18.01
C THR A 368 -8.89 25.07 -17.04
N THR A 369 -9.46 26.18 -17.49
CA THR A 369 -10.09 27.17 -16.61
C THR A 369 -11.34 26.62 -15.95
N ASP A 370 -12.14 25.82 -16.66
CA ASP A 370 -13.33 25.17 -16.11
C ASP A 370 -12.94 24.06 -15.11
N LEU A 371 -11.87 23.30 -15.41
CA LEU A 371 -11.27 22.31 -14.51
C LEU A 371 -10.68 22.97 -13.26
N ILE A 372 -9.83 24.00 -13.42
CA ILE A 372 -9.24 24.78 -12.32
C ILE A 372 -10.35 25.40 -11.48
N GLY A 373 -11.37 26.00 -12.11
CA GLY A 373 -12.50 26.57 -11.39
C GLY A 373 -13.36 25.54 -10.65
N ALA A 374 -13.32 24.27 -11.06
CA ALA A 374 -13.93 23.14 -10.35
C ALA A 374 -13.00 22.56 -9.27
N THR A 375 -11.69 22.52 -9.47
CA THR A 375 -10.73 21.96 -8.50
C THR A 375 -10.27 22.94 -7.42
N ASP A 376 -10.04 24.21 -7.74
CA ASP A 376 -9.53 25.21 -6.78
C ASP A 376 -10.52 25.49 -5.64
N ASN A 377 -11.81 25.25 -5.87
CA ASN A 377 -12.85 25.37 -4.86
C ASN A 377 -13.41 24.01 -4.43
N ASN A 378 -12.77 22.90 -4.84
CA ASN A 378 -13.25 21.53 -4.67
C ASN A 378 -14.75 21.36 -4.99
N ASP A 379 -15.23 22.07 -6.02
CA ASP A 379 -16.64 22.17 -6.38
C ASP A 379 -17.00 21.06 -7.36
N LEU A 380 -17.49 19.96 -6.79
CA LEU A 380 -17.86 18.76 -7.52
C LEU A 380 -19.25 18.88 -8.19
N THR A 381 -20.00 19.97 -7.93
CA THR A 381 -21.29 20.24 -8.58
C THR A 381 -21.14 20.76 -10.01
N LYS A 382 -19.95 21.28 -10.35
CA LYS A 382 -19.70 21.91 -11.65
C LYS A 382 -19.53 20.87 -12.75
N GLN A 383 -20.43 20.93 -13.73
CA GLN A 383 -20.32 20.15 -14.95
C GLN A 383 -19.64 20.95 -16.05
N ILE A 384 -18.63 20.35 -16.67
CA ILE A 384 -17.91 20.96 -17.78
C ILE A 384 -18.65 20.63 -19.07
N PHE A 385 -19.17 21.67 -19.73
CA PHE A 385 -19.88 21.56 -20.99
C PHE A 385 -19.05 22.13 -22.13
N LEU A 386 -18.38 21.25 -22.87
CA LEU A 386 -17.74 21.60 -24.13
C LEU A 386 -18.67 21.26 -25.29
N LYS A 387 -18.97 22.25 -26.14
CA LYS A 387 -19.71 22.05 -27.41
C LYS A 387 -18.88 21.37 -28.52
N ALA A 388 -17.60 21.09 -28.26
CA ALA A 388 -16.73 20.40 -29.20
C ALA A 388 -17.17 18.93 -29.36
N ASN A 389 -16.98 18.34 -30.54
CA ASN A 389 -17.23 16.91 -30.83
C ASN A 389 -15.90 16.21 -31.16
N ASP A 390 -14.91 16.37 -30.29
CA ASP A 390 -13.54 15.84 -30.44
C ASP A 390 -13.02 15.26 -29.12
N GLU A 391 -11.72 14.97 -29.03
CA GLU A 391 -11.10 14.36 -27.85
C GLU A 391 -11.29 15.17 -26.56
N PHE A 392 -11.52 16.48 -26.65
CA PHE A 392 -11.81 17.31 -25.48
C PHE A 392 -13.22 17.07 -24.92
N GLN A 393 -14.19 16.71 -25.75
CA GLN A 393 -15.53 16.31 -25.31
C GLN A 393 -15.49 14.98 -24.54
N VAL A 394 -14.71 14.03 -25.06
CA VAL A 394 -14.48 12.74 -24.39
C VAL A 394 -13.81 12.97 -23.04
N LEU A 395 -12.83 13.89 -22.97
CA LEU A 395 -12.16 14.24 -21.72
C LEU A 395 -13.09 14.97 -20.74
N ALA A 396 -13.93 15.90 -21.20
CA ALA A 396 -14.94 16.56 -20.37
C ALA A 396 -16.01 15.57 -19.86
N HIS A 397 -16.46 14.63 -20.68
CA HIS A 397 -17.36 13.56 -20.24
C HIS A 397 -16.70 12.60 -19.25
N ALA A 398 -15.44 12.22 -19.48
CA ALA A 398 -14.66 11.39 -18.56
C ALA A 398 -14.44 12.11 -17.22
N PHE A 399 -14.12 13.41 -17.25
CA PHE A 399 -13.99 14.24 -16.05
C PHE A 399 -15.33 14.40 -15.33
N ASN A 400 -16.43 14.73 -16.00
CA ASN A 400 -17.75 14.82 -15.37
C ASN A 400 -18.18 13.47 -14.78
N GLY A 401 -17.87 12.35 -15.46
CA GLY A 401 -18.12 11.01 -14.95
C GLY A 401 -17.27 10.68 -13.72
N PHE A 402 -16.00 11.10 -13.71
CA PHE A 402 -15.09 10.98 -12.57
C PHE A 402 -15.53 11.87 -11.39
N SER A 403 -15.78 13.16 -11.63
CA SER A 403 -16.28 14.13 -10.65
C SER A 403 -17.61 13.69 -10.06
N LYS A 404 -18.56 13.15 -10.86
CA LYS A 404 -19.80 12.56 -10.35
C LYS A 404 -19.55 11.35 -9.43
N LYS A 405 -18.57 10.50 -9.75
CA LYS A 405 -18.19 9.37 -8.88
C LYS A 405 -17.55 9.85 -7.58
N ILE A 406 -16.67 10.86 -7.64
CA ILE A 406 -16.07 11.47 -6.44
C ILE A 406 -17.15 12.16 -5.61
N HIS A 407 -18.05 12.93 -6.21
CA HIS A 407 -19.22 13.52 -5.53
C HIS A 407 -20.04 12.44 -4.82
N GLY A 408 -20.35 11.33 -5.51
CA GLY A 408 -21.01 10.18 -4.89
C GLY A 408 -20.23 9.60 -3.71
N MET A 409 -18.92 9.37 -3.86
CA MET A 409 -18.06 8.87 -2.79
C MET A 409 -17.97 9.84 -1.60
N ILE A 410 -17.83 11.15 -1.83
CA ILE A 410 -17.78 12.17 -0.78
C ILE A 410 -19.14 12.27 -0.08
N THR A 411 -20.25 12.17 -0.81
CA THR A 411 -21.61 12.11 -0.23
C THR A 411 -21.78 10.85 0.63
N ASP A 412 -21.31 9.69 0.15
CA ASP A 412 -21.35 8.45 0.93
C ASP A 412 -20.45 8.55 2.18
N ILE A 413 -19.29 9.21 2.10
CA ILE A 413 -18.41 9.47 3.26
C ILE A 413 -19.09 10.40 4.26
N ASP A 414 -19.75 11.47 3.81
CA ASP A 414 -20.49 12.41 4.65
C ASP A 414 -21.61 11.70 5.42
N GLN A 415 -22.44 10.92 4.72
CA GLN A 415 -23.52 10.13 5.32
C GLN A 415 -22.98 9.07 6.29
N ASN A 416 -21.86 8.43 5.97
CA ASN A 416 -21.23 7.47 6.87
C ASN A 416 -20.61 8.15 8.10
N ALA A 417 -20.06 9.36 7.97
CA ALA A 417 -19.55 10.13 9.10
C ALA A 417 -20.71 10.56 10.03
N ASP A 418 -21.82 11.06 9.49
CA ASP A 418 -23.07 11.32 10.24
C ASP A 418 -23.58 10.05 10.95
N GLY A 419 -23.57 8.92 10.24
CA GLY A 419 -23.93 7.62 10.78
C GLY A 419 -23.01 7.19 11.94
N LEU A 420 -21.70 7.37 11.81
CA LEU A 420 -20.71 7.10 12.85
C LEU A 420 -20.89 8.01 14.07
N GLU A 421 -21.16 9.30 13.87
CA GLU A 421 -21.41 10.24 14.96
C GLU A 421 -22.66 9.86 15.74
N THR A 422 -23.76 9.56 15.03
CA THR A 422 -25.02 9.09 15.62
C THR A 422 -24.81 7.79 16.40
N LEU A 423 -24.09 6.83 15.80
CA LEU A 423 -23.76 5.56 16.44
C LEU A 423 -22.89 5.77 17.69
N SER A 424 -21.88 6.63 17.63
CA SER A 424 -21.05 6.97 18.80
C SER A 424 -21.87 7.55 19.95
N ILE A 425 -22.83 8.44 19.67
CA ILE A 425 -23.73 9.00 20.69
C ILE A 425 -24.62 7.89 21.28
N GLU A 426 -25.17 7.03 20.44
CA GLU A 426 -26.03 5.93 20.88
C GLU A 426 -25.25 4.95 21.76
N VAL A 427 -24.07 4.50 21.33
CA VAL A 427 -23.24 3.59 22.11
C VAL A 427 -22.77 4.26 23.40
N ALA A 428 -22.38 5.55 23.40
CA ALA A 428 -22.03 6.28 24.63
C ALA A 428 -23.21 6.31 25.63
N SER A 429 -24.44 6.52 25.14
CA SER A 429 -25.64 6.43 25.98
C SER A 429 -25.88 5.02 26.51
N GLN A 430 -25.60 3.98 25.73
CA GLN A 430 -25.70 2.59 26.18
C GLN A 430 -24.64 2.26 27.23
N MET A 431 -23.41 2.77 27.06
CA MET A 431 -22.32 2.62 28.05
C MET A 431 -22.65 3.30 29.37
N LYS A 432 -23.25 4.49 29.33
CA LYS A 432 -23.75 5.15 30.55
C LYS A 432 -24.78 4.28 31.28
N ARG A 433 -25.78 3.76 30.55
CA ARG A 433 -26.78 2.84 31.14
C ARG A 433 -26.15 1.56 31.65
N LEU A 434 -25.13 1.04 30.98
CA LEU A 434 -24.38 -0.13 31.44
C LEU A 434 -23.68 0.18 32.76
N ASN A 435 -23.01 1.32 32.89
CA ASN A 435 -22.38 1.75 34.14
C ASN A 435 -23.40 1.91 35.27
N ASP A 436 -24.55 2.53 35.01
CA ASP A 436 -25.64 2.62 36.00
C ASP A 436 -26.11 1.21 36.44
N ASN A 437 -26.22 0.26 35.51
CA ASN A 437 -26.57 -1.12 35.82
C ASN A 437 -25.47 -1.82 36.63
N ILE A 438 -24.20 -1.62 36.30
CA ILE A 438 -23.06 -2.15 37.04
C ILE A 438 -23.11 -1.66 38.49
N GLU A 439 -23.34 -0.36 38.73
CA GLU A 439 -23.44 0.20 40.07
C GLU A 439 -24.57 -0.46 40.89
N ASN A 440 -25.74 -0.67 40.27
CA ASN A 440 -26.85 -1.38 40.89
C ASN A 440 -26.52 -2.86 41.19
N ILE A 441 -25.82 -3.54 40.28
CA ILE A 441 -25.40 -4.93 40.50
C ILE A 441 -24.35 -4.98 41.62
N SER A 442 -23.39 -4.06 41.66
CA SER A 442 -22.41 -3.95 42.76
C SER A 442 -23.10 -3.79 44.11
N ALA A 443 -24.06 -2.86 44.22
CA ALA A 443 -24.84 -2.69 45.45
C ALA A 443 -25.61 -3.97 45.83
N SER A 444 -26.16 -4.67 44.83
CA SER A 444 -26.84 -5.96 45.05
C SER A 444 -25.88 -7.05 45.53
N VAL A 445 -24.65 -7.09 45.01
CA VAL A 445 -23.59 -8.02 45.42
C VAL A 445 -23.12 -7.75 46.84
N GLU A 446 -22.95 -6.48 47.23
CA GLU A 446 -22.63 -6.11 48.61
C GLU A 446 -23.74 -6.55 49.57
N GLN A 447 -25.01 -6.30 49.21
CA GLN A 447 -26.15 -6.75 50.02
C GLN A 447 -26.21 -8.27 50.13
N LEU A 448 -26.00 -8.99 49.01
CA LEU A 448 -25.92 -10.46 49.00
C LEU A 448 -24.79 -10.97 49.90
N SER A 449 -23.63 -10.33 49.87
CA SER A 449 -22.50 -10.69 50.74
C SER A 449 -22.87 -10.54 52.22
N ALA A 450 -23.50 -9.42 52.60
CA ALA A 450 -23.99 -9.21 53.96
C ALA A 450 -25.04 -10.25 54.37
N SER A 451 -26.00 -10.57 53.49
CA SER A 451 -27.00 -11.61 53.75
C SER A 451 -26.39 -13.00 53.89
N MET A 452 -25.31 -13.32 53.15
CA MET A 452 -24.60 -14.59 53.31
C MET A 452 -23.89 -14.67 54.67
N GLN A 453 -23.29 -13.57 55.13
CA GLN A 453 -22.69 -13.51 56.47
C GLN A 453 -23.74 -13.68 57.57
N GLU A 454 -24.88 -12.99 57.46
CA GLU A 454 -25.99 -13.11 58.41
C GLU A 454 -26.59 -14.52 58.43
N THR A 455 -26.75 -15.14 57.26
CA THR A 455 -27.23 -16.52 57.14
C THR A 455 -26.22 -17.51 57.74
N SER A 456 -24.91 -17.29 57.53
CA SER A 456 -23.86 -18.11 58.14
C SER A 456 -23.90 -18.05 59.66
N ALA A 457 -23.98 -16.83 60.23
CA ALA A 457 -24.08 -16.63 61.67
C ALA A 457 -25.35 -17.28 62.25
N SER A 458 -26.49 -17.12 61.56
CA SER A 458 -27.76 -17.76 61.96
C SER A 458 -27.66 -19.29 61.89
N THR A 459 -26.96 -19.84 60.90
CA THR A 459 -26.76 -21.28 60.74
C THR A 459 -25.91 -21.84 61.90
N GLU A 460 -24.85 -21.14 62.31
CA GLU A 460 -24.04 -21.49 63.47
C GLU A 460 -24.85 -21.44 64.79
N GLU A 461 -25.71 -20.43 64.97
CA GLU A 461 -26.56 -20.31 66.15
C GLU A 461 -27.61 -21.45 66.23
N ILE A 462 -28.21 -21.81 65.09
CA ILE A 462 -29.16 -22.93 65.03
C ILE A 462 -28.43 -24.25 65.30
N ASP A 463 -27.22 -24.46 64.79
CA ASP A 463 -26.43 -25.66 65.09
C ASP A 463 -26.17 -25.81 66.60
N ALA A 464 -25.70 -24.74 67.25
CA ALA A 464 -25.47 -24.72 68.70
C ALA A 464 -26.76 -24.96 69.51
N THR A 465 -27.88 -24.38 69.05
CA THR A 465 -29.20 -24.60 69.66
C THR A 465 -29.64 -26.05 69.51
N THR A 466 -29.41 -26.66 68.35
CA THR A 466 -29.77 -28.05 68.05
C THR A 466 -28.97 -29.03 68.92
N GLN A 467 -27.67 -28.77 69.13
CA GLN A 467 -26.85 -29.53 70.08
C GLN A 467 -27.36 -29.41 71.52
N THR A 468 -27.82 -28.22 71.91
CA THR A 468 -28.43 -27.99 73.23
C THR A 468 -29.73 -28.78 73.39
N ILE A 469 -30.58 -28.81 72.35
CA ILE A 469 -31.82 -29.59 72.34
C ILE A 469 -31.52 -31.09 72.47
N ASP A 470 -30.52 -31.63 71.76
CA ASP A 470 -30.13 -33.05 71.88
C ASP A 470 -29.71 -33.41 73.31
N SER A 471 -28.97 -32.53 73.98
CA SER A 471 -28.63 -32.69 75.40
C SER A 471 -29.87 -32.65 76.29
N MET A 472 -30.80 -31.73 76.05
CA MET A 472 -32.06 -31.63 76.83
C MET A 472 -32.94 -32.87 76.65
N ILE A 473 -33.01 -33.43 75.44
CA ILE A 473 -33.73 -34.68 75.16
C ILE A 473 -33.14 -35.80 76.02
N SER A 474 -31.82 -35.93 76.04
CA SER A 474 -31.12 -36.95 76.85
C SER A 474 -31.42 -36.80 78.35
N ASP A 475 -31.48 -35.56 78.85
CA ASP A 475 -31.85 -35.27 80.24
C ASP A 475 -33.32 -35.64 80.55
N VAL A 476 -34.25 -35.35 79.64
CA VAL A 476 -35.67 -35.70 79.80
C VAL A 476 -35.86 -37.21 79.79
N VAL A 477 -35.18 -37.94 78.90
CA VAL A 477 -35.19 -39.41 78.87
C VAL A 477 -34.69 -39.98 80.20
N THR A 478 -33.58 -39.45 80.73
CA THR A 478 -33.05 -39.88 82.03
C THR A 478 -34.06 -39.65 83.16
N LYS A 479 -34.68 -38.46 83.23
CA LYS A 479 -35.71 -38.16 84.23
C LYS A 479 -36.97 -39.00 84.07
N ALA A 480 -37.35 -39.36 82.85
CA ALA A 480 -38.47 -40.25 82.60
C ALA A 480 -38.17 -41.68 83.08
N HIS A 481 -36.94 -42.17 82.89
CA HIS A 481 -36.49 -43.44 83.48
C HIS A 481 -36.54 -43.42 85.02
N ASP A 482 -36.08 -42.34 85.65
CA ASP A 482 -36.20 -42.17 87.09
C ASP A 482 -37.67 -42.19 87.55
N GLY A 483 -38.55 -41.53 86.78
CA GLY A 483 -40.00 -41.53 86.99
C GLY A 483 -40.63 -42.93 86.92
N MET A 484 -40.21 -43.76 85.95
CA MET A 484 -40.63 -45.16 85.87
C MET A 484 -40.15 -45.99 87.06
N SER A 485 -38.90 -45.79 87.48
CA SER A 485 -38.37 -46.46 88.68
C SER A 485 -39.18 -46.11 89.92
N PHE A 486 -39.48 -44.81 90.11
CA PHE A 486 -40.30 -44.33 91.22
C PHE A 486 -41.74 -44.88 91.17
N ALA A 487 -42.35 -44.97 89.99
CA ALA A 487 -43.64 -45.61 89.79
C ALA A 487 -43.59 -47.10 90.21
N GLY A 488 -42.52 -47.81 89.85
CA GLY A 488 -42.24 -49.17 90.32
C GLY A 488 -42.20 -49.28 91.85
N GLU A 489 -41.54 -48.33 92.53
CA GLU A 489 -41.53 -48.29 94.00
C GLU A 489 -42.93 -48.08 94.61
N ILE A 490 -43.74 -47.19 94.03
CA ILE A 490 -45.13 -46.96 94.48
C ILE A 490 -45.93 -48.25 94.36
N LYS A 491 -45.78 -48.98 93.25
CA LYS A 491 -46.46 -50.26 93.04
C LYS A 491 -46.12 -51.27 94.14
N VAL A 492 -44.84 -51.44 94.47
CA VAL A 492 -44.37 -52.33 95.54
C VAL A 492 -44.92 -51.92 96.90
N ARG A 493 -44.90 -50.61 97.24
CA ARG A 493 -45.46 -50.09 98.50
C ARG A 493 -46.96 -50.33 98.58
N SER A 494 -47.67 -50.17 97.46
CA SER A 494 -49.11 -50.41 97.39
C SER A 494 -49.47 -51.88 97.64
N GLU A 495 -48.73 -52.81 97.02
CA GLU A 495 -48.90 -54.24 97.25
C GLU A 495 -48.64 -54.62 98.72
N ALA A 496 -47.66 -53.99 99.37
CA ALA A 496 -47.39 -54.16 100.79
C ALA A 496 -48.54 -53.63 101.68
N VAL A 497 -49.13 -52.48 101.35
CA VAL A 497 -50.31 -51.94 102.04
C VAL A 497 -51.51 -52.88 101.87
N LYS A 498 -51.74 -53.39 100.65
CA LYS A 498 -52.83 -54.33 100.38
C LYS A 498 -52.66 -55.64 101.16
N SER A 499 -51.46 -56.20 101.16
CA SER A 499 -51.13 -57.44 101.89
C SER A 499 -51.31 -57.27 103.40
N SER A 500 -50.75 -56.21 103.98
CA SER A 500 -50.87 -55.92 105.41
C SER A 500 -52.32 -55.62 105.83
N SER A 501 -53.07 -54.86 105.03
CA SER A 501 -54.49 -54.56 105.28
C SER A 501 -55.37 -55.81 105.16
N THR A 502 -55.08 -56.71 104.21
CA THR A 502 -55.81 -57.98 104.08
C THR A 502 -55.63 -58.84 105.33
N LYS A 503 -54.39 -58.95 105.82
CA LYS A 503 -54.08 -59.68 107.04
C LYS A 503 -54.77 -59.05 108.26
N ALA A 504 -54.63 -57.75 108.44
CA ALA A 504 -55.24 -57.02 109.56
C ALA A 504 -56.78 -57.11 109.55
N LYS A 505 -57.41 -57.08 108.37
CA LYS A 505 -58.85 -57.32 108.20
C LYS A 505 -59.23 -58.73 108.64
N SER A 506 -58.50 -59.74 108.18
CA SER A 506 -58.73 -61.13 108.57
C SER A 506 -58.61 -61.33 110.09
N ASP A 507 -57.58 -60.75 110.71
CA ASP A 507 -57.37 -60.81 112.16
C ASP A 507 -58.52 -60.11 112.92
N ALA A 508 -59.00 -58.96 112.41
CA ALA A 508 -60.14 -58.24 112.99
C ALA A 508 -61.47 -59.00 112.87
N ILE A 509 -61.73 -59.69 111.74
CA ILE A 509 -62.90 -60.56 111.57
C ILE A 509 -62.84 -61.71 112.58
N SER A 510 -61.68 -62.36 112.72
CA SER A 510 -61.49 -63.45 113.69
C SER A 510 -61.73 -63.00 115.13
N LEU A 511 -61.22 -61.81 115.51
CA LEU A 511 -61.45 -61.22 116.82
C LEU A 511 -62.92 -60.88 117.04
N TYR A 512 -63.58 -60.26 116.06
CA TYR A 512 -65.01 -59.93 116.10
C TYR A 512 -65.86 -61.17 116.39
N GLU A 513 -65.71 -62.24 115.60
CA GLU A 513 -66.47 -63.48 115.75
C GLU A 513 -66.21 -64.15 117.12
N THR A 514 -64.95 -64.19 117.54
CA THR A 514 -64.56 -64.76 118.84
C THR A 514 -65.14 -63.96 120.00
N SER A 515 -65.01 -62.63 119.99
CA SER A 515 -65.55 -61.75 121.04
C SER A 515 -67.08 -61.81 121.11
N LYS A 516 -67.77 -61.85 119.96
CA LYS A 516 -69.22 -62.00 119.89
C LYS A 516 -69.70 -63.32 120.50
N ASN A 517 -69.01 -64.42 120.21
CA ASN A 517 -69.30 -65.72 120.79
C ASN A 517 -69.07 -65.73 122.31
N ILE A 518 -67.90 -65.27 122.77
CA ILE A 518 -67.57 -65.19 124.20
C ILE A 518 -68.59 -64.34 124.96
N LEU A 519 -68.99 -63.19 124.40
CA LEU A 519 -69.99 -62.32 125.00
C LEU A 519 -71.35 -63.03 125.13
N SER A 520 -71.82 -63.67 124.06
CA SER A 520 -73.08 -64.43 124.06
C SER A 520 -73.09 -65.52 125.13
N VAL A 521 -72.01 -66.31 125.22
CA VAL A 521 -71.87 -67.36 126.24
C VAL A 521 -71.81 -66.77 127.65
N SER A 522 -71.13 -65.63 127.83
CA SER A 522 -70.98 -64.98 129.12
C SER A 522 -72.31 -64.42 129.64
N ILE A 523 -73.09 -63.75 128.79
CA ILE A 523 -74.45 -63.27 129.13
C ILE A 523 -75.34 -64.46 129.54
N GLN A 524 -75.28 -65.58 128.81
CA GLN A 524 -76.04 -66.77 129.15
C GLN A 524 -75.63 -67.33 130.52
N LYS A 525 -74.34 -67.41 130.83
CA LYS A 525 -73.83 -67.85 132.15
C LYS A 525 -74.23 -66.89 133.27
N SER A 526 -74.27 -65.59 133.03
CA SER A 526 -74.65 -64.61 134.06
C SER A 526 -76.11 -64.72 134.51
N LYS A 527 -77.00 -65.31 133.71
CA LYS A 527 -78.37 -65.63 134.14
C LYS A 527 -78.43 -66.61 135.32
N GLU A 528 -77.36 -67.37 135.57
CA GLU A 528 -77.25 -68.19 136.79
C GLU A 528 -77.26 -67.34 138.07
N VAL A 529 -76.83 -66.06 138.01
CA VAL A 529 -76.89 -65.13 139.16
C VAL A 529 -78.34 -64.77 139.52
N GLU A 530 -79.27 -64.77 138.55
CA GLU A 530 -80.70 -64.58 138.84
C GLU A 530 -81.26 -65.71 139.72
N LYS A 531 -80.71 -66.93 139.60
CA LYS A 531 -81.07 -68.06 140.49
C LYS A 531 -80.65 -67.79 141.94
N ILE A 532 -79.58 -67.04 142.18
CA ILE A 532 -79.19 -66.63 143.54
C ILE A 532 -80.23 -65.69 144.12
N ASN A 533 -80.80 -64.78 143.32
CA ASN A 533 -81.88 -63.91 143.78
C ASN A 533 -83.14 -64.71 144.14
N LEU A 534 -83.50 -65.72 143.32
CA LEU A 534 -84.58 -66.67 143.65
C LEU A 534 -84.32 -67.44 144.95
N LEU A 535 -83.10 -67.95 145.15
CA LEU A 535 -82.70 -68.63 146.39
C LEU A 535 -82.73 -67.67 147.59
N SER A 536 -82.29 -66.42 147.43
CA SER A 536 -82.32 -65.42 148.49
C SER A 536 -83.76 -65.05 148.89
N ASN A 537 -84.69 -64.92 147.93
CA ASN A 537 -86.12 -64.77 148.21
C ASN A 537 -86.68 -65.96 149.00
N SER A 538 -86.25 -67.18 148.68
CA SER A 538 -86.63 -68.37 149.45
C SER A 538 -86.11 -68.30 150.89
N ILE A 539 -84.85 -67.89 151.09
CA ILE A 539 -84.27 -67.69 152.43
C ILE A 539 -85.01 -66.60 153.21
N LEU A 540 -85.38 -65.48 152.56
CA LEU A 540 -86.20 -64.42 153.17
C LEU A 540 -87.55 -64.98 153.65
N GLY A 541 -88.22 -65.76 152.80
CA GLY A 541 -89.49 -66.41 153.15
C GLY A 541 -89.34 -67.38 154.34
N ILE A 542 -88.28 -68.19 154.37
CA ILE A 542 -87.98 -69.09 155.49
C ILE A 542 -87.66 -68.29 156.75
N ALA A 543 -86.85 -67.24 156.65
CA ALA A 543 -86.45 -66.39 157.76
C ALA A 543 -87.65 -65.65 158.38
N GLU A 544 -88.58 -65.14 157.55
CA GLU A 544 -89.81 -64.49 158.01
C GLU A 544 -90.74 -65.48 158.73
N GLN A 545 -90.94 -66.68 158.16
CA GLN A 545 -91.68 -67.76 158.81
C GLN A 545 -91.03 -68.17 160.14
N THR A 546 -89.70 -68.29 160.18
CA THR A 546 -88.95 -68.65 161.39
C THR A 546 -89.04 -67.56 162.46
N ASN A 547 -88.99 -66.28 162.07
CA ASN A 547 -89.17 -65.14 162.96
C ASN A 547 -90.58 -65.11 163.59
N LEU A 548 -91.62 -65.41 162.81
CA LEU A 548 -93.00 -65.53 163.30
C LEU A 548 -93.18 -66.72 164.25
N LEU A 549 -92.62 -67.88 163.91
CA LEU A 549 -92.63 -69.07 164.77
C LEU A 549 -91.89 -68.80 166.10
N ALA A 550 -90.73 -68.15 166.04
CA ALA A 550 -89.94 -67.78 167.20
C ALA A 550 -90.63 -66.72 168.08
N LEU A 551 -91.30 -65.74 167.46
CA LEU A 551 -92.11 -64.76 168.19
C LEU A 551 -93.28 -65.42 168.93
N ASN A 552 -94.01 -66.34 168.26
CA ASN A 552 -95.08 -67.09 168.89
C ASN A 552 -94.55 -67.95 170.06
N ALA A 553 -93.38 -68.58 169.89
CA ALA A 553 -92.73 -69.36 170.95
C ALA A 553 -92.25 -68.47 172.12
N ALA A 554 -91.71 -67.27 171.85
CA ALA A 554 -91.31 -66.32 172.88
C ALA A 554 -92.51 -65.78 173.68
N ILE A 555 -93.64 -65.50 173.01
CA ILE A 555 -94.90 -65.11 173.65
C ILE A 555 -95.41 -66.22 174.59
N GLU A 556 -95.43 -67.48 174.13
CA GLU A 556 -95.92 -68.60 174.94
C GLU A 556 -94.97 -68.96 176.09
N ALA A 557 -93.65 -68.77 175.90
CA ALA A 557 -92.64 -68.91 176.96
C ALA A 557 -92.75 -67.82 178.04
N ALA A 558 -93.05 -66.56 177.66
CA ALA A 558 -93.34 -65.49 178.61
C ALA A 558 -94.63 -65.74 179.42
N ARG A 559 -95.61 -66.42 178.80
CA ARG A 559 -96.89 -66.81 179.41
C ARG A 559 -96.75 -67.89 180.49
N ALA A 560 -95.73 -68.74 180.39
CA ALA A 560 -95.43 -69.81 181.35
C ALA A 560 -94.65 -69.35 182.61
N GLY A 561 -94.32 -68.05 182.74
CA GLY A 561 -93.68 -67.47 183.93
C GLY A 561 -92.28 -68.04 184.22
N GLU A 562 -91.96 -68.30 185.51
CA GLU A 562 -90.63 -68.77 185.95
C GLU A 562 -90.20 -70.10 185.27
N ALA A 563 -91.13 -70.99 184.89
CA ALA A 563 -90.83 -72.26 184.23
C ALA A 563 -90.44 -72.10 182.74
N GLY A 564 -90.83 -71.00 182.09
CA GLY A 564 -90.60 -70.73 180.67
C GLY A 564 -89.33 -69.94 180.35
N LYS A 565 -88.59 -69.47 181.36
CA LYS A 565 -87.40 -68.61 181.20
C LYS A 565 -86.36 -69.18 180.23
N GLY A 566 -86.03 -70.46 180.34
CA GLY A 566 -85.04 -71.11 179.45
C GLY A 566 -85.50 -71.18 177.99
N PHE A 567 -86.79 -71.47 177.75
CA PHE A 567 -87.38 -71.50 176.40
C PHE A 567 -87.51 -70.10 175.79
N SER A 568 -87.82 -69.09 176.59
CA SER A 568 -87.90 -67.69 176.12
C SER A 568 -86.55 -67.21 175.59
N VAL A 569 -85.45 -67.56 176.27
CA VAL A 569 -84.09 -67.20 175.82
C VAL A 569 -83.77 -67.87 174.48
N VAL A 570 -84.10 -69.16 174.30
CA VAL A 570 -83.88 -69.87 173.03
C VAL A 570 -84.76 -69.30 171.92
N ALA A 571 -86.02 -68.99 172.20
CA ALA A 571 -86.94 -68.41 171.22
C ALA A 571 -86.50 -67.01 170.77
N ASP A 572 -86.06 -66.14 171.69
CA ASP A 572 -85.47 -64.84 171.33
C ASP A 572 -84.16 -64.98 170.55
N GLU A 573 -83.33 -65.98 170.86
CA GLU A 573 -82.12 -66.25 170.10
C GLU A 573 -82.45 -66.73 168.67
N ILE A 574 -83.43 -67.63 168.48
CA ILE A 574 -83.92 -68.05 167.16
C ILE A 574 -84.51 -66.85 166.40
N ARG A 575 -85.27 -65.98 167.06
CA ARG A 575 -85.83 -64.76 166.48
C ARG A 575 -84.72 -63.83 165.97
N LYS A 576 -83.66 -63.66 166.76
CA LYS A 576 -82.48 -62.88 166.40
C LYS A 576 -81.69 -63.51 165.25
N LEU A 577 -81.55 -64.84 165.23
CA LEU A 577 -80.96 -65.60 164.11
C LEU A 577 -81.77 -65.43 162.83
N ALA A 578 -83.10 -65.55 162.90
CA ALA A 578 -84.00 -65.36 161.77
C ALA A 578 -83.94 -63.93 161.22
N PHE A 579 -83.94 -62.91 162.08
CA PHE A 579 -83.72 -61.51 161.69
C PHE A 579 -82.34 -61.30 161.03
N THR A 580 -81.31 -61.95 161.54
CA THR A 580 -79.95 -61.92 160.97
C THR A 580 -79.91 -62.60 159.59
N SER A 581 -80.59 -63.74 159.41
CA SER A 581 -80.75 -64.40 158.11
C SER A 581 -81.53 -63.54 157.11
N GLN A 582 -82.59 -62.85 157.56
CA GLN A 582 -83.36 -61.95 156.72
C GLN A 582 -82.51 -60.76 156.26
N THR A 583 -81.77 -60.14 157.18
CA THR A 583 -80.83 -59.05 156.87
C THR A 583 -79.73 -59.53 155.91
N SER A 584 -79.18 -60.73 156.12
CA SER A 584 -78.14 -61.30 155.25
C SER A 584 -78.67 -61.62 153.84
N ALA A 585 -79.87 -62.19 153.74
CA ALA A 585 -80.51 -62.48 152.44
C ALA A 585 -80.86 -61.19 151.67
N ASN A 586 -81.28 -60.14 152.36
CA ASN A 586 -81.45 -58.80 151.77
C ASN A 586 -80.13 -58.23 151.25
N GLU A 587 -79.03 -58.35 152.01
CA GLU A 587 -77.69 -57.94 151.52
C GLU A 587 -77.23 -58.78 150.32
N ILE A 588 -77.50 -60.09 150.28
CA ILE A 588 -77.26 -60.93 149.10
C ILE A 588 -78.04 -60.43 147.89
N GLN A 589 -79.32 -60.06 148.05
CA GLN A 589 -80.12 -59.49 146.95
C GLN A 589 -79.57 -58.16 146.45
N LYS A 590 -79.13 -57.30 147.36
CA LYS A 590 -78.52 -56.01 147.02
C LYS A 590 -77.21 -56.20 146.24
N VAL A 591 -76.34 -57.10 146.71
CA VAL A 591 -75.08 -57.43 146.02
C VAL A 591 -75.34 -58.08 144.66
N THR A 592 -76.22 -59.08 144.58
CA THR A 592 -76.54 -59.77 143.31
C THR A 592 -77.25 -58.84 142.32
N GLY A 593 -78.11 -57.93 142.78
CA GLY A 593 -78.70 -56.88 141.95
C GLY A 593 -77.65 -55.90 141.39
N GLY A 594 -76.66 -55.53 142.21
CA GLY A 594 -75.49 -54.77 141.76
C GLY A 594 -74.69 -55.53 140.70
N VAL A 595 -74.42 -56.82 140.90
CA VAL A 595 -73.70 -57.68 139.94
C VAL A 595 -74.46 -57.79 138.61
N ILE A 596 -75.78 -58.00 138.61
CA ILE A 596 -76.59 -58.07 137.39
C ILE A 596 -76.52 -56.74 136.63
N THR A 597 -76.61 -55.62 137.34
CA THR A 597 -76.50 -54.28 136.73
C THR A 597 -75.14 -54.11 136.05
N SER A 598 -74.04 -54.41 136.75
CA SER A 598 -72.68 -54.31 136.19
C SER A 598 -72.47 -55.26 134.99
N VAL A 599 -73.04 -56.46 135.03
CA VAL A 599 -72.97 -57.40 133.89
C VAL A 599 -73.73 -56.87 132.68
N ASN A 600 -74.92 -56.30 132.87
CA ASN A 600 -75.70 -55.72 131.79
C ASN A 600 -75.00 -54.49 131.17
N GLU A 601 -74.40 -53.64 132.00
CA GLU A 601 -73.58 -52.51 131.52
C GLU A 601 -72.36 -53.01 130.73
N LEU A 602 -71.65 -54.02 131.25
CA LEU A 602 -70.51 -54.63 130.54
C LEU A 602 -70.94 -55.26 129.21
N ALA A 603 -72.09 -55.94 129.19
CA ALA A 603 -72.63 -56.54 127.98
C ALA A 603 -73.02 -55.47 126.94
N ASN A 604 -73.61 -54.35 127.37
CA ASN A 604 -73.92 -53.24 126.49
C ASN A 604 -72.64 -52.62 125.90
N ASN A 605 -71.64 -52.34 126.74
CA ASN A 605 -70.35 -51.80 126.29
C ASN A 605 -69.63 -52.75 125.32
N ALA A 606 -69.66 -54.05 125.60
CA ALA A 606 -69.07 -55.06 124.71
C ALA A 606 -69.81 -55.13 123.36
N ASN A 607 -71.15 -55.04 123.34
CA ASN A 607 -71.92 -54.95 122.10
C ASN A 607 -71.62 -53.67 121.31
N GLN A 608 -71.46 -52.53 121.98
CA GLN A 608 -71.03 -51.28 121.32
C GLN A 608 -69.67 -51.44 120.66
N LEU A 609 -68.71 -52.10 121.31
CA LEU A 609 -67.38 -52.36 120.77
C LEU A 609 -67.42 -53.34 119.57
N ILE A 610 -68.22 -54.40 119.66
CA ILE A 610 -68.46 -55.34 118.55
C ILE A 610 -69.06 -54.61 117.34
N ASN A 611 -70.08 -53.78 117.56
CA ASN A 611 -70.69 -52.98 116.51
C ASN A 611 -69.70 -51.97 115.90
N PHE A 612 -68.82 -51.38 116.71
CA PHE A 612 -67.76 -50.50 116.22
C PHE A 612 -66.78 -51.26 115.31
N ILE A 613 -66.37 -52.47 115.70
CA ILE A 613 -65.50 -53.30 114.86
C ILE A 613 -66.18 -53.63 113.53
N GLU A 614 -67.44 -54.08 113.55
CA GLU A 614 -68.19 -54.46 112.36
C GLU A 614 -68.45 -53.29 111.41
N SER A 615 -69.00 -52.19 111.93
CA SER A 615 -69.48 -51.08 111.11
C SER A 615 -68.36 -50.12 110.67
N LYS A 616 -67.30 -49.99 111.48
CA LYS A 616 -66.24 -49.01 111.26
C LYS A 616 -64.92 -49.67 110.90
N VAL A 617 -64.37 -50.54 111.76
CA VAL A 617 -63.02 -51.10 111.55
C VAL A 617 -62.95 -51.97 110.30
N LEU A 618 -63.89 -52.89 110.09
CA LEU A 618 -63.90 -53.73 108.88
C LEU A 618 -64.09 -52.92 107.60
N LYS A 619 -64.93 -51.88 107.65
CA LYS A 619 -65.16 -50.97 106.53
C LYS A 619 -63.93 -50.11 106.21
N ASP A 620 -63.22 -49.64 107.24
CA ASP A 620 -61.98 -48.88 107.06
C ASP A 620 -60.89 -49.76 106.41
N TYR A 621 -60.83 -51.06 106.74
CA TYR A 621 -59.94 -51.99 106.02
C TYR A 621 -60.33 -52.22 104.57
N ASP A 622 -61.62 -52.29 104.24
CA ASP A 622 -62.07 -52.34 102.84
C ASP A 622 -61.65 -51.09 102.06
N GLN A 623 -61.73 -49.92 102.70
CA GLN A 623 -61.24 -48.68 102.10
C GLN A 623 -59.73 -48.70 101.88
N LEU A 624 -58.94 -49.23 102.82
CA LEU A 624 -57.49 -49.37 102.66
C LEU A 624 -57.11 -50.35 101.53
N LEU A 625 -57.85 -51.44 101.36
CA LEU A 625 -57.64 -52.37 100.25
C LEU A 625 -57.92 -51.71 98.90
N ASN A 626 -59.04 -50.98 98.78
CA ASN A 626 -59.36 -50.21 97.60
C ASN A 626 -58.33 -49.11 97.32
N LEU A 627 -57.80 -48.46 98.37
CA LEU A 627 -56.73 -47.48 98.24
C LEU A 627 -55.44 -48.10 97.70
N GLY A 628 -55.09 -49.31 98.15
CA GLY A 628 -53.97 -50.06 97.57
C GLY A 628 -54.21 -50.36 96.08
N ASP A 629 -55.40 -50.85 95.71
CA ASP A 629 -55.71 -51.10 94.30
C ASP A 629 -55.64 -49.83 93.44
N GLN A 630 -56.11 -48.71 93.97
CA GLN A 630 -56.01 -47.42 93.31
C GLN A 630 -54.55 -46.98 93.12
N TYR A 631 -53.71 -47.02 94.16
CA TYR A 631 -52.29 -46.67 94.04
C TYR A 631 -51.51 -47.62 93.13
N ASN A 632 -51.89 -48.90 93.04
CA ASN A 632 -51.27 -49.83 92.09
C ASN A 632 -51.59 -49.42 90.65
N LYS A 633 -52.86 -49.04 90.39
CA LYS A 633 -53.28 -48.51 89.10
C LYS A 633 -52.60 -47.19 88.76
N ASP A 634 -52.57 -46.24 89.68
CA ASP A 634 -51.92 -44.93 89.49
C ASP A 634 -50.43 -45.10 89.18
N ALA A 635 -49.75 -46.03 89.85
CA ALA A 635 -48.35 -46.38 89.56
C ALA A 635 -48.19 -46.96 88.15
N ASN A 636 -49.11 -47.82 87.71
CA ASN A 636 -49.07 -48.38 86.35
C ASN A 636 -49.29 -47.29 85.29
N ASP A 637 -50.26 -46.41 85.51
CA ASP A 637 -50.57 -45.30 84.61
C ASP A 637 -49.39 -44.32 84.51
N LEU A 638 -48.71 -44.01 85.64
CA LEU A 638 -47.47 -43.23 85.65
C LEU A 638 -46.35 -43.92 84.87
N ASN A 639 -46.16 -45.23 85.06
CA ASN A 639 -45.14 -45.97 84.34
C ASN A 639 -45.37 -45.95 82.82
N THR A 640 -46.61 -46.12 82.37
CA THR A 640 -46.98 -45.98 80.96
C THR A 640 -46.74 -44.56 80.45
N MET A 641 -47.15 -43.53 81.19
CA MET A 641 -46.96 -42.13 80.81
C MET A 641 -45.48 -41.78 80.62
N PHE A 642 -44.60 -42.23 81.53
CA PHE A 642 -43.17 -42.02 81.37
C PHE A 642 -42.56 -42.85 80.24
N GLY A 643 -43.06 -44.06 79.99
CA GLY A 643 -42.68 -44.85 78.81
C GLY A 643 -43.02 -44.16 77.50
N ASP A 644 -44.23 -43.60 77.39
CA ASP A 644 -44.66 -42.82 76.23
C ASP A 644 -43.82 -41.54 76.04
N LEU A 645 -43.43 -40.91 77.15
CA LEU A 645 -42.52 -39.76 77.13
C LEU A 645 -41.14 -40.14 76.58
N VAL A 646 -40.57 -41.28 76.97
CA VAL A 646 -39.30 -41.78 76.42
C VAL A 646 -39.42 -42.00 74.92
N MET A 647 -40.47 -42.67 74.45
CA MET A 647 -40.70 -42.89 73.00
C MET A 647 -40.84 -41.56 72.23
N THR A 648 -41.52 -40.57 72.82
CA THR A 648 -41.68 -39.24 72.22
C THR A 648 -40.32 -38.54 72.09
N MET A 649 -39.47 -38.64 73.12
CA MET A 649 -38.12 -38.06 73.12
C MET A 649 -37.20 -38.77 72.11
N GLU A 650 -37.30 -40.08 71.95
CA GLU A 650 -36.58 -40.81 70.89
C GLU A 650 -36.99 -40.36 69.48
N SER A 651 -38.29 -40.16 69.25
CA SER A 651 -38.77 -39.60 67.97
C SER A 651 -38.26 -38.17 67.77
N MET A 652 -38.23 -37.35 68.83
CA MET A 652 -37.71 -35.98 68.77
C MET A 652 -36.21 -35.96 68.45
N LYS A 653 -35.45 -36.94 68.95
CA LYS A 653 -34.03 -37.11 68.62
C LYS A 653 -33.79 -37.36 67.13
N VAL A 654 -34.65 -38.15 66.49
CA VAL A 654 -34.60 -38.36 65.03
C VAL A 654 -34.83 -37.02 64.31
N SER A 655 -35.86 -36.26 64.68
CA SER A 655 -36.12 -34.94 64.07
C SER A 655 -34.98 -33.94 64.30
N VAL A 656 -34.35 -33.95 65.47
CA VAL A 656 -33.15 -33.14 65.74
C VAL A 656 -32.00 -33.53 64.81
N SER A 657 -31.78 -34.83 64.59
CA SER A 657 -30.75 -35.31 63.64
C SER A 657 -31.04 -34.85 62.20
N GLU A 658 -32.30 -34.89 61.75
CA GLU A 658 -32.70 -34.38 60.43
C GLU A 658 -32.47 -32.86 60.31
N VAL A 659 -32.76 -32.11 61.37
CA VAL A 659 -32.47 -30.67 61.44
C VAL A 659 -30.97 -30.40 61.35
N THR A 660 -30.13 -31.16 62.06
CA THR A 660 -28.67 -31.05 61.97
C THR A 660 -28.16 -31.30 60.55
N GLU A 661 -28.70 -32.31 59.85
CA GLU A 661 -28.35 -32.56 58.45
C GLU A 661 -28.78 -31.41 57.53
N ALA A 662 -29.98 -30.87 57.73
CA ALA A 662 -30.46 -29.71 56.98
C ALA A 662 -29.59 -28.45 57.20
N ILE A 663 -29.16 -28.19 58.44
CA ILE A 663 -28.24 -27.09 58.80
C ILE A 663 -26.90 -27.27 58.10
N SER A 664 -26.34 -28.48 58.08
CA SER A 664 -25.09 -28.79 57.37
C SER A 664 -25.21 -28.49 55.87
N ASN A 665 -26.33 -28.88 55.24
CA ASN A 665 -26.59 -28.58 53.83
C ASN A 665 -26.75 -27.07 53.58
N ILE A 666 -27.38 -26.33 54.50
CA ILE A 666 -27.47 -24.86 54.43
C ILE A 666 -26.07 -24.24 54.52
N ALA A 667 -25.23 -24.70 55.45
CA ALA A 667 -23.85 -24.19 55.60
C ALA A 667 -23.02 -24.39 54.32
N ILE A 668 -23.13 -25.57 53.69
CA ILE A 668 -22.48 -25.85 52.39
C ILE A 668 -23.00 -24.88 51.32
N THR A 669 -24.31 -24.72 51.22
CA THR A 669 -24.96 -23.85 50.22
C THR A 669 -24.58 -22.39 50.40
N VAL A 670 -24.49 -21.91 51.64
CA VAL A 670 -24.02 -20.56 51.97
C VAL A 670 -22.56 -20.38 51.57
N GLY A 671 -21.71 -21.38 51.81
CA GLY A 671 -20.30 -21.37 51.38
C GLY A 671 -20.13 -21.29 49.86
N GLU A 672 -20.90 -22.09 49.10
CA GLU A 672 -20.92 -22.03 47.63
C GLU A 672 -21.46 -20.69 47.12
N SER A 673 -22.54 -20.20 47.73
CA SER A 673 -23.14 -18.91 47.38
C SER A 673 -22.20 -17.74 47.64
N ALA A 674 -21.47 -17.74 48.77
CA ALA A 674 -20.46 -16.74 49.08
C ALA A 674 -19.32 -16.72 48.04
N ARG A 675 -18.86 -17.91 47.60
CA ARG A 675 -17.91 -18.02 46.48
C ARG A 675 -18.49 -17.44 45.19
N GLY A 676 -19.74 -17.79 44.85
CA GLY A 676 -20.43 -17.27 43.66
C GLY A 676 -20.56 -15.75 43.69
N VAL A 677 -20.93 -15.17 44.84
CA VAL A 677 -20.99 -13.70 45.04
C VAL A 677 -19.61 -13.06 44.81
N THR A 678 -18.54 -13.68 45.30
CA THR A 678 -17.15 -13.19 45.10
C THR A 678 -16.75 -13.24 43.62
N GLU A 679 -17.13 -14.29 42.90
CA GLU A 679 -16.89 -14.41 41.45
C GLU A 679 -17.66 -13.35 40.66
N VAL A 680 -18.93 -13.12 41.00
CA VAL A 680 -19.74 -12.05 40.39
C VAL A 680 -19.11 -10.68 40.65
N ALA A 681 -18.60 -10.43 41.87
CA ALA A 681 -17.87 -9.20 42.19
C ALA A 681 -16.62 -9.02 41.30
N GLY A 682 -15.86 -10.09 41.05
CA GLY A 682 -14.73 -10.09 40.12
C GLY A 682 -15.17 -9.75 38.69
N ASN A 683 -16.23 -10.41 38.20
CA ASN A 683 -16.77 -10.15 36.86
C ASN A 683 -17.25 -8.71 36.68
N ILE A 684 -17.87 -8.12 37.71
CA ILE A 684 -18.27 -6.70 37.70
C ILE A 684 -17.07 -5.80 37.47
N ASN A 685 -15.96 -6.03 38.17
CA ASN A 685 -14.74 -5.24 38.00
C ASN A 685 -14.18 -5.35 36.56
N ASP A 686 -14.21 -6.55 35.98
CA ASP A 686 -13.80 -6.76 34.59
C ASP A 686 -14.72 -6.02 33.60
N ILE A 687 -16.03 -6.03 33.84
CA ILE A 687 -17.01 -5.29 33.02
C ILE A 687 -16.76 -3.79 33.11
N VAL A 688 -16.43 -3.24 34.28
CA VAL A 688 -16.05 -1.81 34.43
C VAL A 688 -14.87 -1.46 33.55
N ILE A 689 -13.79 -2.27 33.59
CA ILE A 689 -12.59 -2.06 32.77
C ILE A 689 -12.92 -2.09 31.27
N VAL A 690 -13.73 -3.04 30.84
CA VAL A 690 -14.17 -3.14 29.44
C VAL A 690 -15.05 -1.94 29.06
N SER A 691 -15.94 -1.50 29.96
CA SER A 691 -16.82 -0.36 29.74
C SER A 691 -16.06 0.94 29.52
N ASP A 692 -15.04 1.21 30.35
CA ASP A 692 -14.16 2.37 30.20
C ASP A 692 -13.38 2.32 28.88
N ARG A 693 -12.89 1.14 28.49
CA ARG A 693 -12.18 0.98 27.22
C ARG A 693 -13.09 1.26 26.02
N VAL A 694 -14.32 0.74 26.03
CA VAL A 694 -15.31 1.00 24.97
C VAL A 694 -15.65 2.49 24.90
N THR A 695 -15.80 3.16 26.03
CA THR A 695 -16.03 4.61 26.09
C THR A 695 -14.88 5.39 25.43
N THR A 696 -13.63 5.01 25.72
CA THR A 696 -12.44 5.60 25.10
C THR A 696 -12.38 5.35 23.58
N GLU A 697 -12.73 4.15 23.14
CA GLU A 697 -12.80 3.80 21.71
C GLU A 697 -13.88 4.61 20.98
N ILE A 698 -15.04 4.83 21.61
CA ILE A 698 -16.13 5.65 21.06
C ILE A 698 -15.71 7.10 20.87
N ASP A 699 -14.99 7.69 21.83
CA ASP A 699 -14.44 9.05 21.70
C ASP A 699 -13.46 9.15 20.51
N THR A 700 -12.68 8.09 20.29
CA THR A 700 -11.80 7.98 19.12
C THR A 700 -12.60 7.91 17.82
N VAL A 701 -13.66 7.10 17.77
CA VAL A 701 -14.57 7.01 16.60
C VAL A 701 -15.25 8.33 16.32
N LYS A 702 -15.70 9.03 17.37
CA LYS A 702 -16.29 10.37 17.25
C LYS A 702 -15.30 11.37 16.66
N THR A 703 -14.07 11.42 17.18
CA THR A 703 -13.00 12.27 16.66
C THR A 703 -12.67 11.95 15.19
N ASN A 704 -12.64 10.67 14.82
CA ASN A 704 -12.43 10.25 13.45
C ASN A 704 -13.58 10.67 12.53
N SER A 705 -14.83 10.59 13.00
CA SER A 705 -15.99 11.08 12.26
C SER A 705 -15.93 12.60 12.05
N GLU A 706 -15.61 13.37 13.10
CA GLU A 706 -15.41 14.82 13.00
C GLU A 706 -14.30 15.17 12.00
N THR A 707 -13.22 14.39 12.00
CA THR A 707 -12.12 14.54 11.03
C THR A 707 -12.57 14.22 9.60
N LEU A 708 -13.34 13.15 9.39
CA LEU A 708 -13.92 12.82 8.08
C LEU A 708 -14.86 13.93 7.59
N LYS A 709 -15.72 14.47 8.46
CA LYS A 709 -16.55 15.63 8.16
C LYS A 709 -15.73 16.86 7.80
N SER A 710 -14.63 17.11 8.49
CA SER A 710 -13.71 18.20 8.14
C SER A 710 -13.19 18.04 6.72
N TYR A 711 -12.76 16.82 6.33
CA TYR A 711 -12.31 16.56 4.96
C TYR A 711 -13.43 16.67 3.93
N VAL A 712 -14.64 16.22 4.26
CA VAL A 712 -15.81 16.39 3.38
C VAL A 712 -16.14 17.86 3.18
N ASN A 713 -16.10 18.68 4.23
CA ASN A 713 -16.39 20.11 4.19
C ASN A 713 -15.40 20.91 3.33
N GLU A 714 -14.21 20.37 3.03
CA GLU A 714 -13.32 20.95 2.04
C GLU A 714 -13.88 20.85 0.62
N PHE A 715 -14.84 19.94 0.36
CA PHE A 715 -15.51 19.77 -0.92
C PHE A 715 -16.88 20.43 -0.92
N LYS A 716 -17.19 21.09 -2.03
CA LYS A 716 -18.54 21.57 -2.31
C LYS A 716 -19.28 20.49 -3.11
N ILE A 717 -20.10 19.76 -2.37
CA ILE A 717 -20.91 18.63 -2.81
C ILE A 717 -22.23 19.10 -3.38
#